data_AF-A0A960SU86-F1
#
_entry.id   AF-A0A960SU86-F1
#
_cell.length_a   1.000
_cell.length_b   1.000
_cell.length_c   1.000
_cell.angle_alpha   90.00
_cell.angle_beta   90.00
_cell.angle_gamma   90.00
#
_symmetry.space_group_name_H-M   'P 1'
#
loop_
_entity.id
_entity.type
_entity.pdbx_description
1 polymer ?
#
loop_
_entity_poly.entity_id
_entity_poly.type
_entity_poly.pdbx_seq_one_letter_code
_entity_poly.pdbx_strand_id
1 'polypeptide(L)'
;MKTPAFLQRLRHSPRILLSLFLPLALFLLGWWFGLPSGDGHDHGKSAADETIWTCSMHPQIRQPNPGLCPICNMDLIPLASGETRGLREVSVSEEAAALLDVRVTPVRRAPAIAERRLFGRIEYDERRITTVTARVGGRIERLYPDFTGSLIRNGDHLAEIYSPELLVAQKELIEARRAMERGGSPSNAVETTRGRLLEAAREKLRLLQLSPQQISRIEQNDSPDPTLQIDSPQDGVVVAKLVNEGNYVKTGDPILRLAKLDSVWLIVDAYESDLPWIRYGQDVQFTVDSVPGEEFHGRVSFIDPSLDPMRRSASVRINVPNPRGLLKPGVFAKVRIVARMTAAGNVIDPSLARKWISPMHPEIVKDGPGQCDVCGMDLVPAETLGFVGESPDAEEPLLVPRSAVLRTGDRAIAYVRLPEESDPVFEGRQIVLGPAVGTEFIVREGLSEGELVVSRGAFMLDSELQIQGKPSMMNRNAGLEERPAGTASSELRGRWSPLLRELDRLGAAVRAENRDALRSHISQLGEMIRETPVDGLDDEERGLWSEFAGRLQADLAVAERQVGQAPENAWRIVSRGIEDAALHLGLSYQPLAAPATDPAMAEALRPVARAYQPLAAALAADDDAKAKAAADSLLESIPNNLPAALREAAGATATADGIDDRRAAFHNLSDILIGLIRDHALDRLGNLYVVHCPMAFQGNGADWLSDSAEVVNPYFGDAMLHCGSVTDTLSRETGDR
;
A
#
# COMPACT_ATOMS: atom_id res chain seq x y z
N MET A 1 -88.46 -55.02 -8.27
CA MET A 1 -88.10 -54.71 -6.86
C MET A 1 -87.38 -55.90 -6.23
N LYS A 2 -86.05 -55.83 -6.10
CA LYS A 2 -85.27 -56.58 -5.10
C LYS A 2 -84.04 -55.74 -4.75
N THR A 3 -84.01 -55.25 -3.52
CA THR A 3 -82.90 -54.51 -2.92
C THR A 3 -81.66 -55.40 -2.76
N PRO A 4 -80.44 -54.91 -3.02
CA PRO A 4 -79.22 -55.69 -2.87
C PRO A 4 -78.88 -55.98 -1.40
N ALA A 5 -78.37 -57.18 -1.15
CA ALA A 5 -78.17 -57.82 0.17
C ALA A 5 -77.19 -57.09 1.13
N PHE A 6 -76.58 -55.98 0.71
CA PHE A 6 -75.70 -55.15 1.54
C PHE A 6 -76.47 -54.37 2.60
N LEU A 7 -77.69 -53.92 2.30
CA LEU A 7 -78.49 -53.06 3.20
C LEU A 7 -79.18 -53.80 4.35
N GLN A 8 -79.21 -55.14 4.35
CA GLN A 8 -79.80 -55.92 5.45
C GLN A 8 -78.84 -56.20 6.61
N ARG A 9 -77.52 -56.02 6.43
CA ARG A 9 -76.53 -56.21 7.51
C ARG A 9 -76.32 -55.01 8.42
N LEU A 10 -76.89 -53.85 8.11
CA LEU A 10 -76.74 -52.61 8.89
C LEU A 10 -77.74 -52.47 10.05
N ARG A 11 -78.68 -53.42 10.23
CA ARG A 11 -79.79 -53.29 11.20
C ARG A 11 -79.51 -53.86 12.60
N HIS A 12 -78.36 -54.52 12.85
CA HIS A 12 -78.12 -55.19 14.14
C HIS A 12 -76.79 -54.89 14.86
N SER A 13 -76.07 -53.83 14.49
CA SER A 13 -74.84 -53.45 15.20
C SER A 13 -74.82 -51.94 15.52
N PRO A 14 -75.26 -51.52 16.73
CA PRO A 14 -75.20 -50.12 17.15
C PRO A 14 -73.76 -49.57 17.22
N ARG A 15 -72.74 -50.43 17.17
CA ARG A 15 -71.31 -50.06 17.18
C ARG A 15 -70.80 -49.45 15.86
N ILE A 16 -71.41 -49.77 14.71
CA ILE A 16 -70.95 -49.26 13.40
C ILE A 16 -71.50 -47.87 13.10
N LEU A 17 -72.71 -47.57 13.59
CA LEU A 17 -73.27 -46.21 13.54
C LEU A 17 -72.49 -45.26 14.46
N LEU A 18 -72.05 -45.72 15.64
CA LEU A 18 -71.26 -44.91 16.56
C LEU A 18 -69.87 -44.58 16.01
N SER A 19 -69.20 -45.51 15.31
CA SER A 19 -67.86 -45.29 14.76
C SER A 19 -67.82 -44.34 13.55
N LEU A 20 -68.94 -44.16 12.84
CA LEU A 20 -69.04 -43.26 11.70
C LEU A 20 -69.54 -41.86 12.09
N PHE A 21 -70.46 -41.75 13.05
CA PHE A 21 -71.05 -40.47 13.44
C PHE A 21 -70.24 -39.72 14.51
N LEU A 22 -69.49 -40.41 15.37
CA LEU A 22 -68.67 -39.75 16.41
C LEU A 22 -67.56 -38.85 15.85
N PRO A 23 -66.76 -39.23 14.83
CA PRO A 23 -65.74 -38.33 14.28
C PRO A 23 -66.37 -37.16 13.51
N LEU A 24 -67.51 -37.36 12.84
CA LEU A 24 -68.22 -36.29 12.13
C LEU A 24 -68.85 -35.28 13.11
N ALA A 25 -69.39 -35.75 14.23
CA ALA A 25 -69.91 -34.90 15.30
C ALA A 25 -68.79 -34.12 16.00
N LEU A 26 -67.62 -34.75 16.25
CA LEU A 26 -66.45 -34.07 16.80
C LEU A 26 -65.86 -33.04 15.84
N PHE A 27 -65.87 -33.30 14.53
CA PHE A 27 -65.46 -32.34 13.51
C PHE A 27 -66.40 -31.13 13.45
N LEU A 28 -67.72 -31.35 13.51
CA LEU A 28 -68.71 -30.26 13.53
C LEU A 28 -68.71 -29.47 14.86
N LEU A 29 -68.44 -30.13 15.98
CA LEU A 29 -68.25 -29.47 17.28
C LEU A 29 -66.97 -28.62 17.34
N GLY A 30 -65.88 -29.11 16.75
CA GLY A 30 -64.64 -28.33 16.59
C GLY A 30 -64.82 -27.12 15.67
N TRP A 31 -65.67 -27.22 14.65
CA TRP A 31 -65.99 -26.11 13.75
C TRP A 31 -66.88 -25.04 14.41
N TRP A 32 -67.76 -25.44 15.35
CA TRP A 32 -68.63 -24.50 16.07
C TRP A 32 -67.92 -23.77 17.22
N PHE A 33 -66.91 -24.38 17.85
CA PHE A 33 -66.16 -23.79 18.97
C PHE A 33 -64.85 -23.08 18.54
N GLY A 34 -64.46 -23.16 17.26
CA GLY A 34 -63.13 -22.75 16.77
C GLY A 34 -63.05 -21.49 15.90
N LEU A 35 -64.09 -20.65 15.85
CA LEU A 35 -64.04 -19.36 15.12
C LEU A 35 -64.19 -18.19 16.10
N PRO A 36 -63.18 -17.30 16.24
CA PRO A 36 -63.36 -16.02 16.90
C PRO A 36 -64.27 -15.13 16.04
N SER A 37 -65.21 -14.46 16.71
CA SER A 37 -66.11 -13.46 16.13
C SER A 37 -65.32 -12.36 15.43
N GLY A 38 -65.62 -12.14 14.15
CA GLY A 38 -65.14 -10.97 13.41
C GLY A 38 -65.87 -9.72 13.89
N ASP A 39 -65.35 -9.10 14.94
CA ASP A 39 -65.62 -7.70 15.24
C ASP A 39 -64.64 -6.83 14.43
N GLY A 40 -65.19 -5.85 13.71
CA GLY A 40 -64.44 -4.86 12.97
C GLY A 40 -63.62 -4.01 13.93
N HIS A 41 -62.33 -4.31 14.02
CA HIS A 41 -61.34 -3.42 14.61
C HIS A 41 -60.72 -2.57 13.51
N ASP A 42 -61.24 -1.34 13.45
CA ASP A 42 -60.56 -0.14 13.03
C ASP A 42 -59.06 -0.20 13.39
N HIS A 43 -58.19 -0.17 12.37
CA HIS A 43 -56.74 -0.10 12.55
C HIS A 43 -56.33 1.35 12.88
N GLY A 44 -56.85 1.86 14.00
CA GLY A 44 -56.22 2.88 14.80
C GLY A 44 -55.45 2.23 15.95
N LYS A 45 -54.40 1.45 15.64
CA LYS A 45 -53.48 0.95 16.67
C LYS A 45 -52.40 2.01 16.92
N SER A 46 -52.48 2.60 18.11
CA SER A 46 -51.33 3.17 18.81
C SER A 46 -50.19 2.15 18.79
N ALA A 47 -49.00 2.59 18.36
CA ALA A 47 -47.76 1.83 18.43
C ALA A 47 -47.52 1.39 19.88
N ALA A 48 -47.56 0.09 20.11
CA ALA A 48 -47.00 -0.55 21.30
C ALA A 48 -45.85 -1.42 20.77
N ASP A 49 -44.64 -1.13 21.25
CA ASP A 49 -43.37 -1.76 20.84
C ASP A 49 -43.50 -3.28 20.68
N GLU A 50 -43.49 -3.78 19.44
CA GLU A 50 -43.18 -5.17 19.15
C GLU A 50 -41.67 -5.36 19.38
N THR A 51 -41.29 -5.95 20.53
CA THR A 51 -39.89 -6.20 20.86
C THR A 51 -39.28 -7.21 19.87
N ILE A 52 -38.38 -6.73 19.03
CA ILE A 52 -37.62 -7.55 18.09
C ILE A 52 -36.51 -8.29 18.85
N TRP A 53 -36.29 -9.57 18.55
CA TRP A 53 -35.27 -10.42 19.14
C TRP A 53 -34.12 -10.66 18.16
N THR A 54 -32.87 -10.64 18.64
CA THR A 54 -31.66 -10.82 17.83
C THR A 54 -30.65 -11.79 18.45
N CYS A 55 -29.71 -12.31 17.67
CA CYS A 55 -28.65 -13.20 18.18
C CYS A 55 -27.35 -12.42 18.40
N SER A 56 -26.71 -12.57 19.58
CA SER A 56 -25.44 -11.91 19.90
C SER A 56 -24.30 -12.21 18.90
N MET A 57 -24.32 -13.39 18.29
CA MET A 57 -23.32 -13.82 17.29
C MET A 57 -23.76 -13.56 15.85
N HIS A 58 -25.07 -13.48 15.59
CA HIS A 58 -25.64 -13.23 14.26
C HIS A 58 -26.69 -12.12 14.33
N PRO A 59 -26.28 -10.85 14.52
CA PRO A 59 -27.22 -9.75 14.75
C PRO A 59 -28.14 -9.44 13.57
N GLN A 60 -27.80 -9.98 12.39
CA GLN A 60 -28.63 -9.93 11.18
C GLN A 60 -29.95 -10.69 11.34
N ILE A 61 -30.00 -11.68 12.24
CA ILE A 61 -31.22 -12.42 12.54
C ILE A 61 -32.09 -11.56 13.45
N ARG A 62 -33.25 -11.14 12.93
CA ARG A 62 -34.28 -10.41 13.67
C ARG A 62 -35.57 -11.21 13.62
N GLN A 63 -36.10 -11.57 14.79
CA GLN A 63 -37.35 -12.29 14.89
C GLN A 63 -38.35 -11.52 15.76
N PRO A 64 -39.65 -11.57 15.45
CA PRO A 64 -40.67 -10.91 16.26
C PRO A 64 -40.89 -11.61 17.61
N ASN A 65 -40.37 -12.82 17.79
CA ASN A 65 -40.57 -13.66 18.96
C ASN A 65 -39.23 -14.21 19.50
N PRO A 66 -39.14 -14.53 20.80
CA PRO A 66 -37.98 -15.23 21.36
C PRO A 66 -37.86 -16.63 20.74
N GLY A 67 -36.62 -17.10 20.56
CA GLY A 67 -36.34 -18.39 19.92
C GLY A 67 -34.85 -18.66 19.82
N LEU A 68 -34.48 -19.69 19.04
CA LEU A 68 -33.08 -20.01 18.74
C LEU A 68 -32.67 -19.36 17.42
N CYS A 69 -31.43 -18.86 17.36
CA CYS A 69 -30.81 -18.39 16.13
C CYS A 69 -30.73 -19.53 15.10
N PRO A 70 -31.22 -19.37 13.86
CA PRO A 70 -31.14 -20.39 12.82
C PRO A 70 -29.73 -20.76 12.39
N ILE A 71 -28.74 -19.89 12.67
CA ILE A 71 -27.35 -20.09 12.22
C ILE A 71 -26.52 -20.80 13.31
N CYS A 72 -26.49 -20.27 14.53
CA CYS A 72 -25.67 -20.84 15.62
C CYS A 72 -26.45 -21.52 16.72
N ASN A 73 -27.77 -21.59 16.61
CA ASN A 73 -28.64 -22.33 17.52
C ASN A 73 -28.51 -21.91 19.00
N MET A 74 -28.13 -20.64 19.24
CA MET A 74 -28.12 -19.99 20.55
C MET A 74 -29.41 -19.19 20.77
N ASP A 75 -29.79 -18.95 22.02
CA ASP A 75 -30.98 -18.16 22.38
C ASP A 75 -30.88 -16.72 21.84
N LEU A 76 -31.99 -16.25 21.25
CA LEU A 76 -32.14 -14.86 20.86
C LEU A 76 -32.34 -13.99 22.11
N ILE A 77 -31.74 -12.81 22.09
CA ILE A 77 -31.84 -11.76 23.11
C ILE A 77 -32.77 -10.64 22.62
N PRO A 78 -33.53 -9.99 23.50
CA PRO A 78 -34.41 -8.89 23.09
C PRO A 78 -33.55 -7.67 22.70
N LEU A 79 -33.88 -7.07 21.55
CA LEU A 79 -33.28 -5.81 21.12
C LEU A 79 -33.90 -4.69 21.96
N ALA A 80 -33.08 -3.99 22.76
CA ALA A 80 -33.58 -2.88 23.54
C ALA A 80 -34.04 -1.74 22.61
N SER A 81 -35.32 -1.35 22.68
CA SER A 81 -35.84 -0.14 22.06
C SER A 81 -35.38 1.08 22.86
N GLY A 82 -34.08 1.38 22.79
CA GLY A 82 -33.58 2.68 23.22
C GLY A 82 -34.12 3.77 22.27
N GLU A 83 -34.34 4.98 22.80
CA GLU A 83 -34.70 6.16 22.00
C GLU A 83 -33.88 6.20 20.71
N THR A 84 -34.55 6.37 19.57
CA THR A 84 -33.97 6.42 18.22
C THR A 84 -33.07 7.64 18.09
N ARG A 85 -31.88 7.56 18.67
CA ARG A 85 -30.73 8.44 18.42
C ARG A 85 -29.99 7.91 17.20
N GLY A 86 -29.25 8.78 16.51
CA GLY A 86 -28.79 8.63 15.11
C GLY A 86 -28.24 7.25 14.73
N LEU A 87 -28.17 6.98 13.42
CA LEU A 87 -27.85 5.65 12.85
C LEU A 87 -26.63 4.96 13.48
N ARG A 88 -25.60 5.71 13.86
CA ARG A 88 -24.36 5.20 14.48
C ARG A 88 -24.08 5.80 15.86
N GLU A 89 -25.13 6.21 16.56
CA GLU A 89 -25.01 6.75 17.91
C GLU A 89 -25.22 5.67 18.97
N VAL A 90 -24.31 5.66 19.93
CA VAL A 90 -24.35 4.83 21.14
C VAL A 90 -24.34 5.75 22.35
N SER A 91 -25.37 5.63 23.19
CA SER A 91 -25.37 6.20 24.54
C SER A 91 -24.83 5.17 25.52
N VAL A 92 -23.96 5.60 26.42
CA VAL A 92 -23.41 4.77 27.50
C VAL A 92 -23.59 5.53 28.81
N SER A 93 -24.03 4.88 29.89
CA SER A 93 -24.09 5.54 31.19
C SER A 93 -22.68 5.93 31.67
N GLU A 94 -22.55 6.94 32.54
CA GLU A 94 -21.25 7.37 33.05
C GLU A 94 -20.51 6.22 33.77
N GLU A 95 -21.23 5.36 34.51
CA GLU A 95 -20.66 4.19 35.19
C GLU A 95 -20.19 3.14 34.20
N ALA A 96 -20.97 2.87 33.15
CA ALA A 96 -20.59 1.92 32.12
C ALA A 96 -19.38 2.42 31.33
N ALA A 97 -19.31 3.71 30.99
CA ALA A 97 -18.14 4.31 30.35
C ALA A 97 -16.89 4.24 31.23
N ALA A 98 -17.04 4.42 32.55
CA ALA A 98 -15.96 4.27 33.52
C ALA A 98 -15.48 2.81 33.65
N LEU A 99 -16.41 1.85 33.70
CA LEU A 99 -16.11 0.41 33.74
C LEU A 99 -15.40 -0.06 32.45
N LEU A 100 -15.78 0.51 31.31
CA LEU A 100 -15.18 0.24 30.00
C LEU A 100 -13.85 0.98 29.76
N ASP A 101 -13.40 1.84 30.70
CA ASP A 101 -12.22 2.72 30.58
C ASP A 101 -12.20 3.48 29.25
N VAL A 102 -13.37 4.03 28.87
CA VAL A 102 -13.51 4.82 27.64
C VAL A 102 -12.77 6.14 27.81
N ARG A 103 -11.77 6.38 26.96
CA ARG A 103 -10.97 7.62 27.00
C ARG A 103 -11.09 8.37 25.69
N VAL A 104 -11.28 9.67 25.78
CA VAL A 104 -11.32 10.56 24.61
C VAL A 104 -10.06 11.41 24.53
N THR A 105 -9.68 11.76 23.31
CA THR A 105 -8.54 12.63 22.98
C THR A 105 -9.02 13.65 21.96
N PRO A 106 -8.67 14.94 22.10
CA PRO A 106 -9.04 15.94 21.10
C PRO A 106 -8.29 15.71 19.79
N VAL A 107 -9.01 15.84 18.67
CA VAL A 107 -8.44 15.98 17.33
C VAL A 107 -7.73 17.33 17.28
N ARG A 108 -6.47 17.34 16.85
CA ARG A 108 -5.63 18.54 16.84
C ARG A 108 -4.98 18.72 15.47
N ARG A 109 -4.83 19.96 15.04
CA ARG A 109 -3.90 20.31 13.96
C ARG A 109 -2.50 20.45 14.55
N ALA A 110 -1.55 19.73 13.98
CA ALA A 110 -0.16 19.74 14.42
C ALA A 110 0.78 19.27 13.31
N PRO A 111 2.09 19.62 13.36
CA PRO A 111 3.06 19.09 12.40
C PRO A 111 3.08 17.57 12.48
N ALA A 112 2.80 16.91 11.35
CA ALA A 112 2.92 15.47 11.24
C ALA A 112 4.41 15.08 11.19
N ILE A 113 4.92 14.53 12.29
CA ILE A 113 6.33 14.14 12.40
C ILE A 113 6.45 12.62 12.43
N ALA A 114 7.06 12.05 11.39
CA ALA A 114 7.46 10.66 11.37
C ALA A 114 8.92 10.52 11.82
N GLU A 115 9.13 9.85 12.95
CA GLU A 115 10.47 9.45 13.40
C GLU A 115 10.76 8.01 12.96
N ARG A 116 11.91 7.80 12.30
CA ARG A 116 12.45 6.48 11.99
C ARG A 116 13.78 6.28 12.70
N ARG A 117 13.84 5.19 13.46
CA ARG A 117 15.05 4.73 14.15
C ARG A 117 15.62 3.58 13.37
N LEU A 118 16.76 3.81 12.75
CA LEU A 118 17.43 2.84 11.90
C LEU A 118 18.81 2.55 12.47
N PHE A 119 19.41 1.48 11.98
CA PHE A 119 20.79 1.12 12.30
C PHE A 119 21.62 1.19 11.03
N GLY A 120 22.84 1.67 11.19
CA GLY A 120 23.78 1.75 10.09
C GLY A 120 25.20 1.49 10.53
N ARG A 121 26.12 1.55 9.57
CA ARG A 121 27.55 1.40 9.78
C ARG A 121 28.32 2.47 9.04
N ILE A 122 29.40 2.93 9.66
CA ILE A 122 30.32 3.86 9.02
C ILE A 122 31.23 3.08 8.05
N GLU A 123 31.37 3.59 6.84
CA GLU A 123 32.23 3.05 5.79
C GLU A 123 33.14 4.14 5.21
N TYR A 124 34.16 3.70 4.46
CA TYR A 124 35.02 4.60 3.71
C TYR A 124 34.22 5.29 2.60
N ASP A 125 34.47 6.58 2.37
CA ASP A 125 33.99 7.24 1.14
C ASP A 125 34.84 6.74 -0.04
N GLU A 126 34.25 5.88 -0.88
CA GLU A 126 34.96 5.28 -2.01
C GLU A 126 35.49 6.33 -3.01
N ARG A 127 34.86 7.50 -3.07
CA ARG A 127 35.32 8.62 -3.93
C ARG A 127 36.64 9.20 -3.45
N ARG A 128 37.02 8.95 -2.18
CA ARG A 128 38.25 9.43 -1.54
C ARG A 128 39.29 8.33 -1.36
N ILE A 129 39.08 7.17 -1.99
CA ILE A 129 40.07 6.09 -2.05
C ILE A 129 40.94 6.28 -3.30
N THR A 130 42.24 6.41 -3.08
CA THR A 130 43.24 6.43 -4.15
C THR A 130 44.03 5.14 -4.12
N THR A 131 44.10 4.45 -5.26
CA THR A 131 44.96 3.27 -5.43
C THR A 131 46.31 3.71 -6.00
N VAL A 132 47.38 3.44 -5.26
CA VAL A 132 48.75 3.69 -5.70
C VAL A 132 49.22 2.47 -6.48
N THR A 133 49.56 2.66 -7.74
CA THR A 133 49.98 1.59 -8.66
C THR A 133 51.46 1.69 -9.02
N ALA A 134 52.06 0.57 -9.40
CA ALA A 134 53.42 0.54 -9.94
C ALA A 134 53.48 1.25 -11.29
N ARG A 135 54.36 2.25 -11.41
CA ARG A 135 54.57 3.00 -12.67
C ARG A 135 55.47 2.27 -13.65
N VAL A 136 56.35 1.41 -13.14
CA VAL A 136 57.30 0.60 -13.90
C VAL A 136 57.30 -0.82 -13.35
N GLY A 137 57.57 -1.80 -14.21
CA GLY A 137 57.76 -3.18 -13.78
C GLY A 137 59.09 -3.34 -13.02
N GLY A 138 59.07 -4.10 -11.93
CA GLY A 138 60.25 -4.28 -11.10
C GLY A 138 60.00 -5.07 -9.82
N ARG A 139 61.04 -5.17 -8.98
CA ARG A 139 60.96 -5.78 -7.64
C ARG A 139 60.81 -4.68 -6.61
N ILE A 140 59.85 -4.83 -5.69
CA ILE A 140 59.73 -3.96 -4.51
C ILE A 140 60.95 -4.19 -3.63
N GLU A 141 61.84 -3.20 -3.54
CA GLU A 141 63.00 -3.27 -2.64
C GLU A 141 62.64 -2.89 -1.23
N ARG A 142 61.82 -1.84 -1.09
CA ARG A 142 61.40 -1.32 0.19
C ARG A 142 59.97 -0.85 0.14
N LEU A 143 59.22 -1.10 1.21
CA LEU A 143 57.86 -0.64 1.40
C LEU A 143 57.79 0.06 2.76
N TYR A 144 57.61 1.38 2.74
CA TYR A 144 57.65 2.18 3.96
C TYR A 144 56.45 1.92 4.88
N PRO A 145 55.20 1.78 4.38
CA PRO A 145 54.07 1.36 5.21
C PRO A 145 54.05 -0.15 5.40
N ASP A 146 54.29 -0.61 6.62
CA ASP A 146 54.42 -2.02 6.98
C ASP A 146 53.08 -2.69 7.35
N PHE A 147 52.07 -1.94 7.80
CA PHE A 147 50.73 -2.44 8.13
C PHE A 147 49.58 -1.55 7.63
N THR A 148 48.38 -2.13 7.55
CA THR A 148 47.13 -1.40 7.25
C THR A 148 46.70 -0.57 8.46
N GLY A 149 46.32 0.69 8.27
CA GLY A 149 46.03 1.64 9.34
C GLY A 149 47.10 2.72 9.53
N SER A 150 48.24 2.61 8.84
CA SER A 150 49.30 3.62 8.88
C SER A 150 48.82 4.94 8.26
N LEU A 151 49.14 6.04 8.95
CA LEU A 151 48.84 7.41 8.49
C LEU A 151 49.92 7.88 7.51
N ILE A 152 49.50 8.40 6.37
CA ILE A 152 50.35 8.86 5.27
C ILE A 152 49.99 10.30 4.95
N ARG A 153 51.01 11.14 4.74
CA ARG A 153 50.85 12.51 4.24
C ARG A 153 51.14 12.57 2.75
N ASN A 154 50.59 13.59 2.09
CA ASN A 154 50.90 13.87 0.70
C ASN A 154 52.42 14.09 0.53
N GLY A 155 53.03 13.39 -0.43
CA GLY A 155 54.47 13.41 -0.69
C GLY A 155 55.30 12.44 0.15
N ASP A 156 54.72 11.72 1.11
CA ASP A 156 55.47 10.70 1.85
C ASP A 156 55.90 9.55 0.93
N HIS A 157 57.08 9.00 1.18
CA HIS A 157 57.64 7.89 0.43
C HIS A 157 56.87 6.60 0.76
N LEU A 158 56.36 5.92 -0.27
CA LEU A 158 55.54 4.72 -0.10
C LEU A 158 56.32 3.44 -0.43
N ALA A 159 56.97 3.40 -1.59
CA ALA A 159 57.69 2.22 -2.05
C ALA A 159 58.90 2.59 -2.90
N GLU A 160 59.90 1.72 -2.90
CA GLU A 160 61.04 1.75 -3.81
C GLU A 160 61.00 0.52 -4.72
N ILE A 161 61.03 0.74 -6.03
CA ILE A 161 60.99 -0.32 -7.03
C ILE A 161 62.32 -0.39 -7.76
N TYR A 162 63.02 -1.52 -7.64
CA TYR A 162 64.13 -1.85 -8.52
C TYR A 162 63.60 -2.25 -9.91
N SER A 163 63.91 -1.47 -10.94
CA SER A 163 63.45 -1.71 -12.30
C SER A 163 64.61 -1.83 -13.28
N PRO A 164 64.86 -3.04 -13.83
CA PRO A 164 65.84 -3.22 -14.90
C PRO A 164 65.54 -2.39 -16.14
N GLU A 165 64.26 -2.24 -16.49
CA GLU A 165 63.81 -1.46 -17.63
C GLU A 165 64.17 0.02 -17.46
N LEU A 166 63.93 0.57 -16.26
CA LEU A 166 64.30 1.93 -15.94
C LEU A 166 65.82 2.13 -16.01
N LEU A 167 66.60 1.19 -15.47
CA LEU A 167 68.06 1.24 -15.53
C LEU A 167 68.58 1.31 -16.98
N VAL A 168 67.99 0.55 -17.89
CA VAL A 168 68.33 0.58 -19.33
C VAL A 168 67.95 1.93 -19.94
N ALA A 169 66.73 2.42 -19.69
CA ALA A 169 66.26 3.70 -20.21
C ALA A 169 67.12 4.89 -19.72
N GLN A 170 67.57 4.87 -18.46
CA GLN A 170 68.47 5.89 -17.92
C GLN A 170 69.85 5.86 -18.59
N LYS A 171 70.42 4.66 -18.81
CA LYS A 171 71.70 4.52 -19.52
C LYS A 171 71.62 5.05 -20.95
N GLU A 172 70.53 4.79 -21.65
CA GLU A 172 70.29 5.33 -23.00
C GLU A 172 70.27 6.87 -22.99
N LEU A 173 69.61 7.51 -22.02
CA LEU A 173 69.60 8.96 -21.88
C LEU A 173 71.02 9.52 -21.59
N ILE A 174 71.72 8.93 -20.63
CA ILE A 174 73.07 9.37 -20.23
C ILE A 174 74.05 9.23 -21.41
N GLU A 175 74.00 8.13 -22.16
CA GLU A 175 74.87 7.96 -23.33
C GLU A 175 74.48 8.87 -24.49
N ALA A 176 73.18 9.14 -24.71
CA ALA A 176 72.73 10.11 -25.70
C ALA A 176 73.21 11.53 -25.36
N ARG A 177 73.14 11.94 -24.08
CA ARG A 177 73.70 13.22 -23.60
C ARG A 177 75.21 13.28 -23.83
N ARG A 178 75.95 12.26 -23.40
CA ARG A 178 77.42 12.23 -23.58
C ARG A 178 77.80 12.27 -25.07
N ALA A 179 77.01 11.67 -25.96
CA ALA A 179 77.24 11.74 -27.39
C ALA A 179 77.03 13.16 -27.96
N MET A 180 76.15 13.96 -27.36
CA MET A 180 76.00 15.39 -27.65
C MET A 180 77.21 16.20 -27.14
N GLU A 181 77.65 15.96 -25.90
CA GLU A 181 78.77 16.69 -25.28
C GLU A 181 80.14 16.40 -25.90
N ARG A 182 80.37 15.16 -26.37
CA ARG A 182 81.59 14.79 -27.10
C ARG A 182 81.65 15.39 -28.52
N GLY A 183 80.66 16.18 -28.92
CA GLY A 183 80.45 16.67 -30.28
C GLY A 183 81.18 17.98 -30.63
N GLY A 184 82.16 17.88 -31.53
CA GLY A 184 82.76 18.96 -32.33
C GLY A 184 82.82 18.59 -33.82
N SER A 185 81.77 17.94 -34.34
CA SER A 185 81.74 17.39 -35.71
C SER A 185 81.14 18.40 -36.70
N PRO A 186 81.79 18.71 -37.84
CA PRO A 186 81.40 19.81 -38.75
C PRO A 186 80.15 19.56 -39.63
N SER A 187 79.37 18.50 -39.39
CA SER A 187 78.24 18.11 -40.24
C SER A 187 76.89 18.18 -39.51
N ASN A 188 76.02 19.09 -39.98
CA ASN A 188 74.66 19.32 -39.43
C ASN A 188 73.79 18.05 -39.35
N ALA A 189 74.00 17.08 -40.25
CA ALA A 189 73.24 15.82 -40.27
C ALA A 189 73.55 14.91 -39.05
N VAL A 190 74.77 14.95 -38.54
CA VAL A 190 75.17 14.13 -37.38
C VAL A 190 74.66 14.76 -36.08
N GLU A 191 74.72 16.09 -35.97
CA GLU A 191 74.22 16.83 -34.82
C GLU A 191 72.69 16.70 -34.66
N THR A 192 71.94 16.84 -35.77
CA THR A 192 70.48 16.64 -35.76
C THR A 192 70.07 15.22 -35.39
N THR A 193 70.82 14.21 -35.82
CA THR A 193 70.56 12.81 -35.46
C THR A 193 70.78 12.57 -33.96
N ARG A 194 71.87 13.10 -33.39
CA ARG A 194 72.14 12.99 -31.95
C ARG A 194 71.07 13.72 -31.11
N GLY A 195 70.64 14.90 -31.55
CA GLY A 195 69.55 15.64 -30.90
C GLY A 195 68.24 14.83 -30.87
N ARG A 196 67.87 14.17 -31.97
CA ARG A 196 66.68 13.29 -32.01
C ARG A 196 66.80 12.10 -31.06
N LEU A 197 67.98 11.50 -30.92
CA LEU A 197 68.21 10.39 -29.99
C LEU A 197 68.08 10.84 -28.52
N LEU A 198 68.60 12.02 -28.19
CA LEU A 198 68.46 12.60 -26.86
C LEU A 198 66.98 12.86 -26.54
N GLU A 199 66.24 13.47 -27.47
CA GLU A 199 64.80 13.71 -27.28
C GLU A 199 64.01 12.41 -27.20
N ALA A 200 64.32 11.39 -28.00
CA ALA A 200 63.67 10.08 -27.91
C ALA A 200 63.92 9.39 -26.56
N ALA A 201 65.12 9.53 -25.99
CA ALA A 201 65.45 9.00 -24.67
C ALA A 201 64.70 9.75 -23.55
N ARG A 202 64.59 11.09 -23.64
CA ARG A 202 63.76 11.89 -22.72
C ARG A 202 62.29 11.49 -22.80
N GLU A 203 61.77 11.33 -24.02
CA GLU A 203 60.38 10.94 -24.24
C GLU A 203 60.09 9.54 -23.70
N LYS A 204 61.02 8.58 -23.84
CA LYS A 204 60.90 7.24 -23.25
C LYS A 204 60.75 7.30 -21.73
N LEU A 205 61.56 8.08 -21.02
CA LEU A 205 61.43 8.24 -19.56
C LEU A 205 60.15 8.99 -19.18
N ARG A 206 59.69 9.94 -19.99
CA ARG A 206 58.41 10.64 -19.80
C ARG A 206 57.23 9.68 -19.94
N LEU A 207 57.28 8.74 -20.90
CA LEU A 207 56.28 7.69 -21.10
C LEU A 207 56.24 6.69 -19.93
N LEU A 208 57.40 6.46 -19.27
CA LEU A 208 57.49 5.74 -18.00
C LEU A 208 57.01 6.57 -16.79
N GLN A 209 56.39 7.73 -17.04
CA GLN A 209 55.80 8.64 -16.05
C GLN A 209 56.77 9.22 -15.02
N LEU A 210 58.05 9.38 -15.38
CA LEU A 210 58.98 10.19 -14.60
C LEU A 210 58.65 11.68 -14.78
N SER A 211 58.71 12.43 -13.68
CA SER A 211 58.54 13.89 -13.71
C SER A 211 59.70 14.56 -14.46
N PRO A 212 59.47 15.75 -15.06
CA PRO A 212 60.54 16.52 -15.69
C PRO A 212 61.73 16.77 -14.74
N GLN A 213 61.48 16.99 -13.45
CA GLN A 213 62.55 17.16 -12.46
C GLN A 213 63.36 15.88 -12.20
N GLN A 214 62.73 14.70 -12.29
CA GLN A 214 63.45 13.42 -12.20
C GLN A 214 64.29 13.19 -13.46
N ILE A 215 63.75 13.47 -14.65
CA ILE A 215 64.49 13.34 -15.92
C ILE A 215 65.69 14.28 -15.94
N SER A 216 65.54 15.55 -15.56
CA SER A 216 66.66 16.49 -15.48
C SER A 216 67.72 16.06 -14.46
N ARG A 217 67.34 15.47 -13.33
CA ARG A 217 68.28 14.90 -12.35
C ARG A 217 69.07 13.73 -12.93
N ILE A 218 68.40 12.81 -13.63
CA ILE A 218 69.06 11.69 -14.32
C ILE A 218 70.01 12.21 -15.41
N GLU A 219 69.59 13.24 -16.14
CA GLU A 219 70.40 13.86 -17.19
C GLU A 219 71.67 14.52 -16.62
N GLN A 220 71.57 15.20 -15.48
CA GLN A 220 72.72 15.82 -14.80
C GLN A 220 73.65 14.81 -14.12
N ASN A 221 73.14 13.63 -13.76
CA ASN A 221 73.92 12.58 -13.12
C ASN A 221 74.68 11.73 -14.15
N ASP A 222 75.87 11.27 -13.78
CA ASP A 222 76.70 10.39 -14.63
C ASP A 222 76.47 8.88 -14.38
N SER A 223 75.69 8.55 -13.36
CA SER A 223 75.36 7.18 -12.96
C SER A 223 73.84 6.98 -12.92
N PRO A 224 73.31 5.89 -13.51
CA PRO A 224 71.89 5.59 -13.43
C PRO A 224 71.52 5.03 -12.04
N ASP A 225 70.34 5.41 -11.54
CA ASP A 225 69.73 4.87 -10.32
C ASP A 225 68.82 3.70 -10.68
N PRO A 226 69.09 2.47 -10.18
CA PRO A 226 68.26 1.31 -10.47
C PRO A 226 66.89 1.33 -9.79
N THR A 227 66.67 2.23 -8.82
CA THR A 227 65.45 2.31 -8.02
C THR A 227 64.57 3.49 -8.44
N LEU A 228 63.25 3.27 -8.42
CA LEU A 228 62.25 4.32 -8.56
C LEU A 228 61.48 4.46 -7.26
N GLN A 229 61.50 5.67 -6.72
CA GLN A 229 60.70 6.05 -5.57
C GLN A 229 59.27 6.40 -5.99
N ILE A 230 58.29 5.83 -5.28
CA ILE A 230 56.87 6.13 -5.43
C ILE A 230 56.42 6.89 -4.18
N ASP A 231 55.93 8.11 -4.39
CA ASP A 231 55.42 8.99 -3.33
C ASP A 231 53.90 8.98 -3.27
N SER A 232 53.35 9.34 -2.12
CA SER A 232 51.92 9.43 -1.91
C SER A 232 51.31 10.63 -2.65
N PRO A 233 50.24 10.45 -3.45
CA PRO A 233 49.56 11.55 -4.13
C PRO A 233 48.61 12.34 -3.22
N GLN A 234 48.25 11.79 -2.06
CA GLN A 234 47.32 12.41 -1.12
C GLN A 234 47.63 12.06 0.34
N ASP A 235 47.07 12.82 1.26
CA ASP A 235 46.96 12.45 2.67
C ASP A 235 45.89 11.36 2.88
N GLY A 236 46.12 10.46 3.84
CA GLY A 236 45.15 9.42 4.18
C GLY A 236 45.70 8.28 5.04
N VAL A 237 44.90 7.24 5.20
CA VAL A 237 45.25 6.02 5.93
C VAL A 237 45.36 4.86 4.95
N VAL A 238 46.33 3.97 5.15
CA VAL A 238 46.48 2.74 4.36
C VAL A 238 45.33 1.77 4.67
N VAL A 239 44.39 1.62 3.75
CA VAL A 239 43.23 0.71 3.92
C VAL A 239 43.51 -0.70 3.42
N ALA A 240 44.38 -0.84 2.42
CA ALA A 240 44.80 -2.14 1.93
C ALA A 240 46.28 -2.11 1.52
N LYS A 241 47.02 -3.13 1.97
CA LYS A 241 48.38 -3.42 1.54
C LYS A 241 48.35 -4.64 0.63
N LEU A 242 48.65 -4.43 -0.66
CA LEU A 242 48.46 -5.46 -1.70
C LEU A 242 49.76 -6.16 -2.10
N VAL A 243 50.91 -5.56 -1.75
CA VAL A 243 52.24 -6.12 -2.01
C VAL A 243 53.10 -6.10 -0.75
N ASN A 244 54.11 -6.97 -0.72
CA ASN A 244 55.14 -7.01 0.30
C ASN A 244 56.52 -6.76 -0.33
N GLU A 245 57.49 -6.42 0.51
CA GLU A 245 58.89 -6.32 0.09
C GLU A 245 59.36 -7.63 -0.55
N GLY A 246 60.13 -7.51 -1.64
CA GLY A 246 60.59 -8.64 -2.44
C GLY A 246 59.62 -9.10 -3.53
N ASN A 247 58.36 -8.66 -3.53
CA ASN A 247 57.43 -8.99 -4.62
C ASN A 247 57.85 -8.33 -5.95
N TYR A 248 57.62 -9.04 -7.06
CA TYR A 248 57.71 -8.47 -8.40
C TYR A 248 56.34 -7.94 -8.82
N VAL A 249 56.32 -6.71 -9.33
CA VAL A 249 55.13 -6.02 -9.82
C VAL A 249 55.32 -5.63 -11.28
N LYS A 250 54.23 -5.62 -12.03
CA LYS A 250 54.14 -5.10 -13.40
C LYS A 250 53.61 -3.68 -13.37
N THR A 251 53.85 -2.94 -14.44
CA THR A 251 53.24 -1.61 -14.63
C THR A 251 51.72 -1.70 -14.55
N GLY A 252 51.12 -0.89 -13.68
CA GLY A 252 49.68 -0.87 -13.40
C GLY A 252 49.26 -1.73 -12.21
N ASP A 253 50.12 -2.61 -11.69
CA ASP A 253 49.77 -3.43 -10.53
C ASP A 253 49.55 -2.54 -9.28
N PRO A 254 48.49 -2.79 -8.50
CA PRO A 254 48.18 -1.99 -7.33
C PRO A 254 49.09 -2.37 -6.15
N ILE A 255 49.70 -1.36 -5.51
CA ILE A 255 50.66 -1.52 -4.40
C ILE A 255 49.92 -1.30 -3.07
N LEU A 256 49.27 -0.15 -2.93
CA LEU A 256 48.58 0.31 -1.73
C LEU A 256 47.25 0.96 -2.09
N ARG A 257 46.28 0.93 -1.17
CA ARG A 257 45.10 1.79 -1.23
C ARG A 257 45.12 2.74 -0.04
N LEU A 258 44.92 4.02 -0.32
CA LEU A 258 44.88 5.10 0.65
C LEU A 258 43.48 5.67 0.70
N ALA A 259 42.92 5.87 1.89
CA ALA A 259 41.62 6.54 2.06
C ALA A 259 41.79 7.81 2.90
N LYS A 260 41.22 8.92 2.42
CA LYS A 260 41.11 10.15 3.20
C LYS A 260 39.87 10.07 4.10
N LEU A 261 40.04 10.26 5.41
CA LEU A 261 39.00 10.04 6.43
C LEU A 261 38.32 11.32 6.94
N ASP A 262 38.56 12.44 6.28
CA ASP A 262 37.93 13.74 6.60
C ASP A 262 36.43 13.78 6.27
N SER A 263 35.95 12.83 5.46
CA SER A 263 34.54 12.52 5.25
C SER A 263 34.37 11.01 5.19
N VAL A 264 33.26 10.51 5.72
CA VAL A 264 32.92 9.09 5.73
C VAL A 264 31.48 8.90 5.23
N TRP A 265 31.14 7.67 4.87
CA TRP A 265 29.76 7.30 4.57
C TRP A 265 29.13 6.61 5.76
N LEU A 266 27.89 6.95 6.05
CA LEU A 266 27.03 6.17 6.92
C LEU A 266 26.06 5.41 6.02
N ILE A 267 26.17 4.08 6.00
CA ILE A 267 25.29 3.18 5.26
C ILE A 267 24.23 2.67 6.21
N VAL A 268 22.97 2.94 5.89
CA VAL A 268 21.80 2.60 6.70
C VAL A 268 20.91 1.65 5.89
N ASP A 269 20.49 0.55 6.50
CA ASP A 269 19.52 -0.34 5.89
C ASP A 269 18.11 0.16 6.21
N ALA A 270 17.39 0.63 5.18
CA ALA A 270 16.00 1.06 5.31
C ALA A 270 15.05 -0.01 4.77
N TYR A 271 14.05 -0.40 5.55
CA TYR A 271 13.04 -1.35 5.08
C TYR A 271 12.05 -0.68 4.12
N GLU A 272 11.31 -1.49 3.37
CA GLU A 272 10.27 -1.02 2.46
C GLU A 272 9.27 -0.05 3.13
N SER A 273 8.91 -0.30 4.40
CA SER A 273 8.03 0.57 5.18
C SER A 273 8.64 1.93 5.57
N ASP A 274 9.97 2.04 5.53
CA ASP A 274 10.72 3.23 5.94
C ASP A 274 11.01 4.16 4.77
N LEU A 275 11.15 3.62 3.56
CA LEU A 275 11.43 4.38 2.33
C LEU A 275 10.46 5.53 2.04
N PRO A 276 9.15 5.45 2.33
CA PRO A 276 8.24 6.57 2.13
C PRO A 276 8.65 7.85 2.88
N TRP A 277 9.44 7.73 3.95
CA TRP A 277 9.82 8.84 4.84
C TRP A 277 11.23 9.38 4.59
N ILE A 278 12.00 8.73 3.72
CA ILE A 278 13.40 9.08 3.46
C ILE A 278 13.49 9.73 2.09
N ARG A 279 14.10 10.91 2.01
CA ARG A 279 14.35 11.62 0.74
C ARG A 279 15.82 11.94 0.57
N TYR A 280 16.23 12.06 -0.69
CA TYR A 280 17.57 12.56 -1.03
C TYR A 280 17.77 13.94 -0.41
N GLY A 281 18.94 14.23 0.13
CA GLY A 281 19.23 15.54 0.70
C GLY A 281 18.66 15.77 2.10
N GLN A 282 17.88 14.85 2.67
CA GLN A 282 17.32 15.01 4.02
C GLN A 282 18.42 15.00 5.10
N ASP A 283 18.28 15.85 6.14
CA ASP A 283 19.16 15.82 7.31
C ASP A 283 18.89 14.59 8.18
N VAL A 284 19.97 13.97 8.66
CA VAL A 284 19.92 12.76 9.47
C VAL A 284 20.79 12.94 10.70
N GLN A 285 20.19 12.67 11.86
CA GLN A 285 20.88 12.65 13.14
C GLN A 285 21.32 11.23 13.46
N PHE A 286 22.50 11.06 14.02
CA PHE A 286 22.95 9.76 14.50
C PHE A 286 23.92 9.86 15.67
N THR A 287 23.99 8.78 16.42
CA THR A 287 24.91 8.61 17.54
C THR A 287 25.73 7.33 17.35
N VAL A 288 26.98 7.34 17.78
CA VAL A 288 27.85 6.16 17.78
C VAL A 288 28.25 5.80 19.20
N ASP A 289 28.25 4.51 19.52
CA ASP A 289 28.60 4.05 20.87
C ASP A 289 30.09 4.26 21.20
N SER A 290 30.94 4.44 20.17
CA SER A 290 32.37 4.76 20.34
C SER A 290 32.64 6.18 20.86
N VAL A 291 31.67 7.10 20.74
CA VAL A 291 31.75 8.48 21.23
C VAL A 291 30.42 8.82 21.93
N PRO A 292 30.21 8.34 23.16
CA PRO A 292 28.93 8.50 23.84
C PRO A 292 28.63 9.96 24.14
N GLY A 293 27.38 10.38 23.92
CA GLY A 293 26.89 11.72 24.24
C GLY A 293 27.13 12.78 23.15
N GLU A 294 27.87 12.48 22.09
CA GLU A 294 27.94 13.34 20.90
C GLU A 294 26.87 12.93 19.87
N GLU A 295 26.15 13.93 19.34
CA GLU A 295 25.24 13.79 18.22
C GLU A 295 25.91 14.28 16.95
N PHE A 296 25.83 13.46 15.90
CA PHE A 296 26.40 13.75 14.59
C PHE A 296 25.29 13.96 13.58
N HIS A 297 25.56 14.79 12.59
CA HIS A 297 24.65 15.07 11.49
C HIS A 297 25.26 14.61 10.17
N GLY A 298 24.41 14.15 9.27
CA GLY A 298 24.77 13.78 7.91
C GLY A 298 23.60 14.03 6.97
N ARG A 299 23.88 14.02 5.67
CA ARG A 299 22.85 14.25 4.65
C ARG A 299 22.70 13.05 3.73
N VAL A 300 21.46 12.63 3.48
CA VAL A 300 21.18 11.51 2.56
C VAL A 300 21.72 11.84 1.17
N SER A 301 22.58 10.98 0.64
CA SER A 301 23.29 11.19 -0.63
C SER A 301 22.95 10.18 -1.70
N PHE A 302 22.42 9.03 -1.32
CA PHE A 302 21.98 8.03 -2.28
C PHE A 302 21.00 7.08 -1.59
N ILE A 303 19.94 6.69 -2.30
CA ILE A 303 19.00 5.66 -1.89
C ILE A 303 19.04 4.62 -3.00
N ASP A 304 19.37 3.38 -2.66
CA ASP A 304 19.43 2.30 -3.65
C ASP A 304 18.06 2.14 -4.36
N PRO A 305 18.00 2.18 -5.70
CA PRO A 305 16.74 2.01 -6.43
C PRO A 305 16.20 0.57 -6.35
N SER A 306 17.02 -0.38 -5.89
CA SER A 306 16.65 -1.78 -5.73
C SER A 306 16.64 -2.21 -4.26
N LEU A 307 15.72 -3.12 -3.93
CA LEU A 307 15.68 -3.78 -2.62
C LEU A 307 16.51 -5.06 -2.66
N ASP A 308 17.29 -5.32 -1.62
CA ASP A 308 17.92 -6.62 -1.39
C ASP A 308 16.81 -7.67 -1.18
N PRO A 309 16.70 -8.71 -2.03
CA PRO A 309 15.58 -9.65 -1.96
C PRO A 309 15.61 -10.53 -0.70
N MET A 310 16.77 -10.71 -0.08
CA MET A 310 16.94 -11.53 1.12
C MET A 310 16.63 -10.71 2.39
N ARG A 311 17.06 -9.45 2.45
CA ARG A 311 16.84 -8.57 3.61
C ARG A 311 15.57 -7.73 3.52
N ARG A 312 14.99 -7.59 2.33
CA ARG A 312 13.90 -6.65 1.99
C ARG A 312 14.18 -5.23 2.44
N SER A 313 15.44 -4.80 2.27
CA SER A 313 15.91 -3.47 2.63
C SER A 313 16.65 -2.83 1.46
N ALA A 314 16.58 -1.50 1.38
CA ALA A 314 17.40 -0.69 0.48
C ALA A 314 18.51 -0.03 1.28
N SER A 315 19.70 0.04 0.68
CA SER A 315 20.83 0.75 1.26
C SER A 315 20.67 2.26 1.07
N VAL A 316 20.63 3.01 2.17
CA VAL A 316 20.62 4.47 2.20
C VAL A 316 21.99 4.95 2.61
N ARG A 317 22.65 5.68 1.71
CA ARG A 317 23.96 6.28 1.95
C ARG A 317 23.80 7.71 2.42
N ILE A 318 24.56 8.07 3.45
CA ILE A 318 24.55 9.38 4.08
C ILE A 318 25.99 9.90 4.08
N ASN A 319 26.18 11.13 3.57
CA ASN A 319 27.48 11.81 3.62
C ASN A 319 27.66 12.46 4.98
N VAL A 320 28.78 12.14 5.64
CA VAL A 320 29.07 12.60 7.01
C VAL A 320 30.46 13.25 7.06
N PRO A 321 30.53 14.55 7.40
CA PRO A 321 31.80 15.22 7.66
C PRO A 321 32.51 14.64 8.90
N ASN A 322 33.81 14.35 8.79
CA ASN A 322 34.62 13.79 9.86
C ASN A 322 35.96 14.55 10.06
N PRO A 323 35.95 15.89 10.23
CA PRO A 323 37.18 16.68 10.32
C PRO A 323 38.03 16.35 11.55
N ARG A 324 37.41 15.87 12.64
CA ARG A 324 38.10 15.47 13.88
C ARG A 324 38.61 14.01 13.83
N GLY A 325 38.29 13.23 12.79
CA GLY A 325 38.69 11.82 12.68
C GLY A 325 38.10 10.91 13.77
N LEU A 326 36.99 11.31 14.40
CA LEU A 326 36.35 10.56 15.49
C LEU A 326 35.57 9.35 14.97
N LEU A 327 35.00 9.47 13.77
CA LEU A 327 34.22 8.42 13.15
C LEU A 327 35.16 7.47 12.42
N LYS A 328 35.27 6.24 12.94
CA LYS A 328 36.09 5.18 12.34
C LYS A 328 35.22 4.26 11.49
N PRO A 329 35.65 3.91 10.26
CA PRO A 329 34.97 2.91 9.46
C PRO A 329 34.84 1.57 10.20
N GLY A 330 33.70 0.90 10.04
CA GLY A 330 33.31 -0.34 10.71
C GLY A 330 32.50 -0.15 12.00
N VAL A 331 32.39 1.08 12.52
CA VAL A 331 31.59 1.35 13.74
C VAL A 331 30.10 1.40 13.39
N PHE A 332 29.27 0.86 14.28
CA PHE A 332 27.81 0.94 14.18
C PHE A 332 27.28 2.29 14.67
N ALA A 333 26.25 2.79 13.99
CA ALA A 333 25.55 4.03 14.31
C ALA A 333 24.06 3.75 14.53
N LYS A 334 23.50 4.42 15.54
CA LYS A 334 22.06 4.50 15.77
C LYS A 334 21.57 5.77 15.10
N VAL A 335 20.68 5.62 14.14
CA VAL A 335 20.27 6.67 13.21
C VAL A 335 18.85 7.08 13.53
N ARG A 336 18.60 8.38 13.59
CA ARG A 336 17.30 9.01 13.79
C ARG A 336 17.02 9.92 12.60
N ILE A 337 16.06 9.50 11.78
CA ILE A 337 15.55 10.28 10.66
C ILE A 337 14.21 10.87 11.09
N VAL A 338 14.09 12.19 11.03
CA VAL A 338 12.86 12.92 11.33
C VAL A 338 12.33 13.49 10.02
N ALA A 339 11.13 13.08 9.64
CA ALA A 339 10.44 13.61 8.47
C ALA A 339 9.22 14.40 8.94
N ARG A 340 9.16 15.69 8.60
CA ARG A 340 7.94 16.49 8.72
C ARG A 340 7.08 16.28 7.49
N MET A 341 5.76 16.34 7.63
CA MET A 341 4.86 16.01 6.54
C MET A 341 3.71 17.00 6.39
N THR A 342 3.27 17.17 5.14
CA THR A 342 2.04 17.88 4.80
C THR A 342 0.81 17.00 5.06
N ALA A 343 -0.40 17.58 5.02
CA ALA A 343 -1.65 16.81 5.06
C ALA A 343 -1.81 15.84 3.88
N ALA A 344 -1.19 16.15 2.73
CA ALA A 344 -1.12 15.25 1.59
C ALA A 344 -0.14 14.08 1.79
N GLY A 345 0.65 14.08 2.87
CA GLY A 345 1.61 13.01 3.18
C GLY A 345 2.99 13.20 2.55
N ASN A 346 3.30 14.39 2.03
CA ASN A 346 4.58 14.67 1.41
C ASN A 346 5.60 15.13 2.44
N VAL A 347 6.88 14.79 2.26
CA VAL A 347 7.96 15.15 3.19
C VAL A 347 8.35 16.62 3.01
N ILE A 348 8.43 17.36 4.11
CA ILE A 348 8.86 18.75 4.20
C ILE A 348 10.22 18.79 4.90
N ASP A 349 11.20 19.44 4.27
CA ASP A 349 12.44 19.86 4.93
C ASP A 349 12.54 21.40 4.87
N PRO A 350 12.26 22.11 5.99
CA PRO A 350 12.33 23.56 6.02
C PRO A 350 13.70 24.13 5.62
N SER A 351 14.79 23.37 5.81
CA SER A 351 16.14 23.82 5.45
C SER A 351 16.36 23.87 3.93
N LEU A 352 15.55 23.12 3.17
CA LEU A 352 15.63 22.99 1.72
C LEU A 352 14.53 23.74 0.99
N ALA A 353 13.59 24.36 1.70
CA ALA A 353 12.51 25.14 1.09
C ALA A 353 13.08 26.28 0.23
N ARG A 354 12.71 26.31 -1.06
CA ARG A 354 13.18 27.29 -2.05
C ARG A 354 14.70 27.28 -2.26
N LYS A 355 15.38 26.17 -1.93
CA LYS A 355 16.82 26.00 -2.16
C LYS A 355 17.08 25.16 -3.40
N TRP A 356 18.30 25.31 -3.92
CA TRP A 356 18.82 24.58 -5.06
C TRP A 356 19.89 23.61 -4.58
N ILE A 357 19.77 22.35 -4.96
CA ILE A 357 20.63 21.25 -4.49
C ILE A 357 21.26 20.54 -5.69
N SER A 358 22.50 20.06 -5.52
CA SER A 358 23.15 19.27 -6.56
C SER A 358 22.59 17.84 -6.57
N PRO A 359 22.20 17.28 -7.74
CA PRO A 359 21.75 15.88 -7.85
C PRO A 359 22.79 14.84 -7.43
N MET A 360 24.07 15.20 -7.41
CA MET A 360 25.17 14.27 -7.10
C MET A 360 25.87 14.55 -5.78
N HIS A 361 25.75 15.77 -5.24
CA HIS A 361 26.46 16.23 -4.05
C HIS A 361 25.46 16.95 -3.12
N PRO A 362 24.69 16.20 -2.32
CA PRO A 362 23.60 16.77 -1.52
C PRO A 362 24.10 17.82 -0.50
N GLU A 363 25.37 17.76 -0.13
CA GLU A 363 26.04 18.74 0.73
C GLU A 363 26.09 20.16 0.11
N ILE A 364 25.94 20.28 -1.21
CA ILE A 364 25.95 21.56 -1.91
C ILE A 364 24.51 22.05 -2.08
N VAL A 365 24.12 22.97 -1.20
CA VAL A 365 22.83 23.66 -1.22
C VAL A 365 23.06 25.16 -1.38
N LYS A 366 22.38 25.79 -2.34
CA LYS A 366 22.48 27.23 -2.64
C LYS A 366 21.09 27.87 -2.65
N ASP A 367 21.05 29.19 -2.49
CA ASP A 367 19.81 29.98 -2.42
C ASP A 367 19.18 30.25 -3.80
N GLY A 368 19.89 29.96 -4.88
CA GLY A 368 19.45 30.24 -6.24
C GLY A 368 20.05 29.28 -7.26
N PRO A 369 19.61 29.38 -8.53
CA PRO A 369 20.14 28.56 -9.61
C PRO A 369 21.63 28.82 -9.81
N GLY A 370 22.36 27.78 -10.19
CA GLY A 370 23.80 27.83 -10.39
C GLY A 370 24.39 26.45 -10.65
N GLN A 371 25.71 26.34 -10.59
CA GLN A 371 26.43 25.08 -10.76
C GLN A 371 26.99 24.57 -9.43
N CYS A 372 27.14 23.26 -9.35
CA CYS A 372 27.77 22.58 -8.23
C CYS A 372 29.29 22.80 -8.22
N ASP A 373 29.85 23.15 -7.06
CA ASP A 373 31.28 23.51 -6.92
C ASP A 373 32.22 22.31 -7.04
N VAL A 374 31.69 21.08 -6.96
CA VAL A 374 32.48 19.85 -6.99
C VAL A 374 32.42 19.14 -8.35
N CYS A 375 31.24 19.07 -8.98
CA CYS A 375 31.06 18.36 -10.26
C CYS A 375 30.70 19.26 -11.45
N GLY A 376 30.39 20.54 -11.24
CA GLY A 376 30.04 21.49 -12.31
C GLY A 376 28.64 21.32 -12.92
N MET A 377 27.84 20.36 -12.48
CA MET A 377 26.46 20.19 -12.95
C MET A 377 25.54 21.29 -12.43
N ASP A 378 24.50 21.60 -13.21
CA ASP A 378 23.46 22.54 -12.81
C ASP A 378 22.72 22.02 -11.57
N LEU A 379 22.48 22.93 -10.63
CA LEU A 379 21.67 22.64 -9.46
C LEU A 379 20.21 22.51 -9.88
N VAL A 380 19.45 21.68 -9.15
CA VAL A 380 18.01 21.52 -9.34
C VAL A 380 17.26 22.07 -8.14
N PRO A 381 16.02 22.57 -8.30
CA PRO A 381 15.19 22.96 -7.16
C PRO A 381 14.97 21.74 -6.25
N ALA A 382 15.11 21.91 -4.94
CA ALA A 382 14.89 20.83 -3.97
C ALA A 382 13.49 20.21 -4.11
N GLU A 383 12.52 20.99 -4.59
CA GLU A 383 11.15 20.54 -4.82
C GLU A 383 11.05 19.39 -5.84
N THR A 384 11.98 19.34 -6.80
CA THR A 384 12.03 18.27 -7.80
C THR A 384 12.48 16.92 -7.22
N LEU A 385 13.12 16.93 -6.05
CA LEU A 385 13.63 15.73 -5.36
C LEU A 385 12.62 15.18 -4.33
N GLY A 386 11.35 15.60 -4.42
CA GLY A 386 10.26 15.10 -3.59
C GLY A 386 10.09 15.83 -2.27
N PHE A 387 10.74 16.99 -2.09
CA PHE A 387 10.38 17.94 -1.05
C PHE A 387 9.23 18.82 -1.53
N VAL A 388 8.30 19.17 -0.65
CA VAL A 388 7.28 20.16 -0.99
C VAL A 388 7.69 21.51 -0.41
N GLY A 389 7.83 22.51 -1.27
CA GLY A 389 8.08 23.89 -0.92
C GLY A 389 6.81 24.58 -0.44
N GLU A 390 6.26 24.14 0.68
CA GLU A 390 5.16 24.87 1.33
C GLU A 390 5.71 25.92 2.30
N SER A 391 5.04 27.08 2.36
CA SER A 391 5.31 28.10 3.37
C SER A 391 5.17 27.47 4.76
N PRO A 392 5.90 27.94 5.79
CA PRO A 392 5.62 27.61 7.19
C PRO A 392 4.15 27.81 7.61
N ASP A 393 3.33 28.47 6.78
CA ASP A 393 1.90 28.73 6.96
C ASP A 393 0.97 27.71 6.28
N ALA A 394 1.50 26.61 5.70
CA ALA A 394 0.65 25.54 5.21
C ALA A 394 -0.14 24.91 6.37
N GLU A 395 -1.44 24.75 6.17
CA GLU A 395 -2.36 24.32 7.23
C GLU A 395 -1.92 22.95 7.77
N GLU A 396 -1.66 22.89 9.07
CA GLU A 396 -1.16 21.68 9.71
C GLU A 396 -2.19 20.54 9.60
N PRO A 397 -1.76 19.30 9.35
CA PRO A 397 -2.67 18.17 9.22
C PRO A 397 -3.44 17.90 10.51
N LEU A 398 -4.68 17.43 10.37
CA LEU A 398 -5.45 16.86 11.47
C LEU A 398 -4.84 15.51 11.87
N LEU A 399 -4.52 15.36 13.15
CA LEU A 399 -3.93 14.15 13.70
C LEU A 399 -4.87 13.48 14.69
N VAL A 400 -4.96 12.15 14.60
CA VAL A 400 -5.64 11.30 15.57
C VAL A 400 -4.76 10.15 16.04
N PRO A 401 -4.85 9.73 17.31
CA PRO A 401 -4.14 8.56 17.79
C PRO A 401 -4.49 7.31 16.99
N ARG A 402 -3.52 6.43 16.72
CA ARG A 402 -3.77 5.16 16.01
C ARG A 402 -4.78 4.26 16.74
N SER A 403 -4.85 4.36 18.06
CA SER A 403 -5.81 3.61 18.88
C SER A 403 -7.25 4.12 18.77
N ALA A 404 -7.46 5.34 18.24
CA ALA A 404 -8.78 5.90 18.04
C ALA A 404 -9.46 5.44 16.74
N VAL A 405 -8.72 4.72 15.89
CA VAL A 405 -9.16 4.35 14.55
C VAL A 405 -9.38 2.83 14.48
N LEU A 406 -10.62 2.43 14.20
CA LEU A 406 -10.96 1.06 13.84
C LEU A 406 -10.86 0.91 12.33
N ARG A 407 -10.11 -0.10 11.85
CA ARG A 407 -9.84 -0.27 10.42
C ARG A 407 -10.17 -1.68 9.93
N THR A 408 -10.92 -1.78 8.84
CA THR A 408 -11.20 -3.02 8.10
C THR A 408 -10.95 -2.83 6.63
N GLY A 409 -9.92 -3.49 6.11
CA GLY A 409 -9.43 -3.24 4.75
C GLY A 409 -9.13 -1.76 4.56
N ASP A 410 -9.81 -1.14 3.59
CA ASP A 410 -9.66 0.28 3.26
C ASP A 410 -10.57 1.21 4.07
N ARG A 411 -11.52 0.67 4.84
CA ARG A 411 -12.44 1.48 5.64
C ARG A 411 -11.86 1.77 7.02
N ALA A 412 -11.98 3.03 7.45
CA ALA A 412 -11.62 3.47 8.79
C ALA A 412 -12.81 4.18 9.46
N ILE A 413 -13.02 3.89 10.73
CA ILE A 413 -14.08 4.48 11.56
C ILE A 413 -13.45 5.02 12.84
N ALA A 414 -13.87 6.21 13.27
CA ALA A 414 -13.55 6.78 14.56
C ALA A 414 -14.83 7.17 15.30
N TYR A 415 -14.85 6.96 16.62
CA TYR A 415 -15.99 7.33 17.46
C TYR A 415 -15.75 8.72 18.03
N VAL A 416 -16.66 9.64 17.78
CA VAL A 416 -16.62 11.03 18.25
C VAL A 416 -17.61 11.19 19.39
N ARG A 417 -17.19 11.80 20.50
CA ARG A 417 -18.07 12.15 21.61
C ARG A 417 -18.87 13.41 21.23
N LEU A 418 -20.19 13.30 21.28
CA LEU A 418 -21.07 14.43 21.02
C LEU A 418 -21.12 15.38 22.24
N PRO A 419 -21.17 16.70 22.03
CA PRO A 419 -21.35 17.68 23.11
C PRO A 419 -22.75 17.57 23.73
N GLU A 420 -22.87 17.98 25.00
CA GLU A 420 -24.13 18.46 25.60
C GLU A 420 -25.23 17.43 25.97
N GLU A 421 -24.87 16.18 26.25
CA GLU A 421 -25.82 15.22 26.86
C GLU A 421 -25.43 14.83 28.30
N SER A 422 -26.44 14.49 29.13
CA SER A 422 -26.26 14.08 30.52
C SER A 422 -25.48 12.77 30.65
N ASP A 423 -25.69 11.85 29.70
CA ASP A 423 -24.90 10.63 29.52
C ASP A 423 -23.94 10.80 28.33
N PRO A 424 -22.74 10.21 28.37
CA PRO A 424 -21.81 10.28 27.24
C PRO A 424 -22.34 9.53 26.01
N VAL A 425 -22.65 10.30 24.96
CA VAL A 425 -23.02 9.78 23.62
C VAL A 425 -21.83 9.81 22.67
N PHE A 426 -21.69 8.75 21.89
CA PHE A 426 -20.65 8.57 20.89
C PHE A 426 -21.24 8.27 19.52
N GLU A 427 -20.75 8.95 18.49
CA GLU A 427 -21.13 8.77 17.09
C GLU A 427 -19.99 8.12 16.31
N GLY A 428 -20.26 6.98 15.66
CA GLY A 428 -19.27 6.28 14.83
C GLY A 428 -19.15 6.87 13.43
N ARG A 429 -18.16 7.73 13.16
CA ARG A 429 -17.96 8.36 11.85
C ARG A 429 -16.96 7.62 10.99
N GLN A 430 -17.26 7.49 9.70
CA GLN A 430 -16.30 7.02 8.72
C GLN A 430 -15.30 8.14 8.40
N ILE A 431 -14.01 7.81 8.41
CA ILE A 431 -12.93 8.77 8.20
C ILE A 431 -12.02 8.32 7.07
N VAL A 432 -11.38 9.28 6.40
CA VAL A 432 -10.36 9.02 5.39
C VAL A 432 -8.99 9.27 6.00
N LEU A 433 -8.19 8.22 6.07
CA LEU A 433 -6.83 8.30 6.61
C LEU A 433 -5.82 8.69 5.53
N GLY A 434 -4.90 9.56 5.92
CA GLY A 434 -3.62 9.73 5.29
C GLY A 434 -2.57 8.75 5.83
N PRO A 435 -1.29 8.99 5.52
CA PRO A 435 -0.20 8.16 6.03
C PRO A 435 -0.11 8.13 7.56
N ALA A 436 0.37 7.02 8.09
CA ALA A 436 0.64 6.86 9.52
C ALA A 436 1.94 7.58 9.91
N VAL A 437 1.88 8.43 10.93
CA VAL A 437 3.01 9.22 11.43
C VAL A 437 3.28 8.87 12.89
N GLY A 438 4.28 8.01 13.11
CA GLY A 438 4.59 7.48 14.44
C GLY A 438 3.39 6.73 15.05
N THR A 439 2.81 7.31 16.11
CA THR A 439 1.68 6.76 16.87
C THR A 439 0.32 7.38 16.50
N GLU A 440 0.30 8.22 15.48
CA GLU A 440 -0.88 8.95 15.00
C GLU A 440 -1.13 8.64 13.51
N PHE A 441 -2.36 8.90 13.06
CA PHE A 441 -2.71 8.97 11.65
C PHE A 441 -3.01 10.42 11.27
N ILE A 442 -2.62 10.80 10.06
CA ILE A 442 -3.18 12.00 9.42
C ILE A 442 -4.62 11.67 9.02
N VAL A 443 -5.56 12.58 9.30
CA VAL A 443 -6.95 12.50 8.84
C VAL A 443 -7.14 13.50 7.72
N ARG A 444 -7.66 13.05 6.59
CA ARG A 444 -7.96 13.89 5.43
C ARG A 444 -9.40 14.40 5.45
N GLU A 445 -10.34 13.52 5.78
CA GLU A 445 -11.78 13.80 5.79
C GLU A 445 -12.47 13.06 6.94
N GLY A 446 -13.59 13.60 7.40
CA GLY A 446 -14.52 12.97 8.35
C GLY A 446 -14.41 13.42 9.81
N LEU A 447 -13.43 14.26 10.16
CA LEU A 447 -13.26 14.85 11.49
C LEU A 447 -12.89 16.33 11.41
N SER A 448 -13.21 17.06 12.46
CA SER A 448 -12.87 18.49 12.62
C SER A 448 -11.92 18.71 13.81
N GLU A 449 -11.19 19.82 13.79
CA GLU A 449 -10.34 20.21 14.91
C GLU A 449 -11.18 20.44 16.19
N GLY A 450 -10.68 19.97 17.32
CA GLY A 450 -11.33 20.12 18.63
C GLY A 450 -12.34 19.01 18.97
N GLU A 451 -12.74 18.18 18.01
CA GLU A 451 -13.62 17.04 18.27
C GLU A 451 -12.96 16.02 19.20
N LEU A 452 -13.74 15.37 20.07
CA LEU A 452 -13.22 14.42 21.05
C LEU A 452 -13.37 12.99 20.51
N VAL A 453 -12.28 12.38 20.05
CA VAL A 453 -12.30 11.00 19.53
C VAL A 453 -11.96 9.97 20.61
N VAL A 454 -12.63 8.84 20.58
CA VAL A 454 -12.41 7.73 21.53
C VAL A 454 -11.08 7.05 21.24
N SER A 455 -10.06 7.32 22.06
CA SER A 455 -8.72 6.73 21.95
C SER A 455 -8.57 5.37 22.61
N ARG A 456 -9.50 4.99 23.49
CA ARG A 456 -9.60 3.68 24.15
C ARG A 456 -11.06 3.33 24.35
N GLY A 457 -11.44 2.08 24.06
CA GLY A 457 -12.82 1.59 24.18
C GLY A 457 -13.64 1.64 22.88
N ALA A 458 -13.08 2.14 21.77
CA ALA A 458 -13.79 2.26 20.48
C ALA A 458 -14.37 0.93 19.98
N PHE A 459 -13.64 -0.18 20.13
CA PHE A 459 -14.12 -1.51 19.71
C PHE A 459 -15.32 -1.99 20.53
N MET A 460 -15.43 -1.62 21.81
CA MET A 460 -16.58 -1.97 22.65
C MET A 460 -17.83 -1.19 22.22
N LEU A 461 -17.67 0.11 21.91
CA LEU A 461 -18.75 0.93 21.36
C LEU A 461 -19.25 0.39 20.01
N ASP A 462 -18.33 -0.05 19.16
CA ASP A 462 -18.67 -0.69 17.88
C ASP A 462 -19.39 -2.02 18.04
N SER A 463 -18.93 -2.84 19.00
CA SER A 463 -19.59 -4.11 19.34
C SER A 463 -21.02 -3.87 19.84
N GLU A 464 -21.26 -2.80 20.58
CA GLU A 464 -22.61 -2.43 21.04
C GLU A 464 -23.52 -2.05 19.86
N LEU A 465 -23.06 -1.24 18.89
CA LEU A 465 -23.83 -0.98 17.66
C LEU A 465 -24.14 -2.27 16.90
N GLN A 466 -23.16 -3.17 16.81
CA GLN A 466 -23.33 -4.45 16.15
C GLN A 466 -24.39 -5.32 16.85
N ILE A 467 -24.42 -5.36 18.19
CA ILE A 467 -25.43 -6.09 18.97
C ILE A 467 -26.81 -5.45 18.79
N GLN A 468 -26.88 -4.11 18.74
CA GLN A 468 -28.10 -3.37 18.43
C GLN A 468 -28.54 -3.52 16.96
N GLY A 469 -27.77 -4.24 16.15
CA GLY A 469 -28.03 -4.42 14.72
C GLY A 469 -28.04 -3.10 13.95
N LYS A 470 -27.33 -2.08 14.44
CA LYS A 470 -27.09 -0.80 13.78
C LYS A 470 -25.84 -0.89 12.89
N PRO A 471 -25.65 0.04 11.93
CA PRO A 471 -24.43 0.11 11.13
C PRO A 471 -23.18 0.12 12.02
N SER A 472 -22.27 -0.82 11.76
CA SER A 472 -21.03 -1.02 12.52
C SER A 472 -19.84 -1.25 11.58
N MET A 473 -18.65 -1.36 12.16
CA MET A 473 -17.44 -1.68 11.41
C MET A 473 -17.52 -3.04 10.70
N MET A 474 -18.26 -4.04 11.20
CA MET A 474 -18.38 -5.34 10.53
C MET A 474 -19.56 -5.40 9.55
N ASN A 475 -20.67 -4.70 9.85
CA ASN A 475 -21.84 -4.68 8.97
C ASN A 475 -22.28 -3.25 8.67
N ARG A 476 -21.98 -2.80 7.45
CA ARG A 476 -22.22 -1.42 6.99
C ARG A 476 -23.71 -1.08 6.94
N ASN A 477 -24.56 -2.04 6.57
CA ASN A 477 -25.97 -1.79 6.28
C ASN A 477 -26.89 -2.45 7.32
N ALA A 478 -26.35 -2.88 8.45
CA ALA A 478 -27.14 -3.47 9.53
C ALA A 478 -28.25 -2.50 9.96
N GLY A 479 -29.50 -2.98 9.93
CA GLY A 479 -30.66 -2.22 10.36
C GLY A 479 -31.12 -1.11 9.42
N LEU A 480 -30.49 -0.95 8.25
CA LEU A 480 -30.99 -0.10 7.18
C LEU A 480 -31.99 -0.88 6.33
N GLU A 481 -33.11 -0.23 5.97
CA GLU A 481 -34.11 -0.80 5.06
C GLU A 481 -33.99 -0.17 3.68
N GLU A 482 -34.17 -0.98 2.64
CA GLU A 482 -34.26 -0.48 1.26
C GLU A 482 -35.59 0.27 1.07
N ARG A 483 -35.51 1.49 0.53
CA ARG A 483 -36.69 2.33 0.30
C ARG A 483 -37.09 2.29 -1.17
N PRO A 484 -38.39 2.14 -1.51
CA PRO A 484 -38.84 2.17 -2.89
C PRO A 484 -38.44 3.48 -3.60
N ALA A 485 -38.04 3.38 -4.87
CA ALA A 485 -37.63 4.55 -5.64
C ALA A 485 -38.76 5.60 -5.74
N GLY A 486 -38.42 6.86 -5.44
CA GLY A 486 -39.35 7.99 -5.51
C GLY A 486 -40.10 8.30 -4.21
N THR A 487 -39.81 7.58 -3.12
CA THR A 487 -40.39 7.81 -1.79
C THR A 487 -39.72 8.96 -1.02
N ALA A 488 -38.51 9.37 -1.43
CA ALA A 488 -37.80 10.51 -0.87
C ALA A 488 -38.57 11.85 -0.99
N SER A 489 -38.32 12.77 -0.05
CA SER A 489 -38.85 14.14 -0.08
C SER A 489 -38.54 14.87 -1.40
N SER A 490 -39.38 15.86 -1.75
CA SER A 490 -39.17 16.71 -2.92
C SER A 490 -37.84 17.46 -2.86
N GLU A 491 -37.45 17.86 -1.67
CA GLU A 491 -36.23 18.56 -1.31
C GLU A 491 -35.01 17.68 -1.65
N LEU A 492 -34.99 16.43 -1.17
CA LEU A 492 -33.90 15.50 -1.44
C LEU A 492 -33.82 15.11 -2.93
N ARG A 493 -34.97 14.86 -3.58
CA ARG A 493 -35.02 14.55 -5.03
C ARG A 493 -34.50 15.69 -5.91
N GLY A 494 -34.84 16.94 -5.56
CA GLY A 494 -34.35 18.13 -6.28
C GLY A 494 -32.82 18.27 -6.24
N ARG A 495 -32.21 17.82 -5.14
CA ARG A 495 -30.76 17.86 -4.90
C ARG A 495 -30.01 16.68 -5.50
N TRP A 496 -30.69 15.54 -5.66
CA TRP A 496 -30.13 14.34 -6.26
C TRP A 496 -29.85 14.47 -7.76
N SER A 497 -30.73 15.16 -8.49
CA SER A 497 -30.61 15.29 -9.96
C SER A 497 -29.31 15.99 -10.42
N PRO A 498 -28.87 17.10 -9.80
CA PRO A 498 -27.54 17.66 -10.04
C PRO A 498 -26.38 16.67 -9.85
N LEU A 499 -26.39 15.88 -8.76
CA LEU A 499 -25.33 14.91 -8.46
C LEU A 499 -25.23 13.84 -9.55
N LEU A 500 -26.38 13.34 -10.04
CA LEU A 500 -26.39 12.36 -11.13
C LEU A 500 -25.85 12.93 -12.46
N ARG A 501 -26.12 14.20 -12.76
CA ARG A 501 -25.54 14.87 -13.93
C ARG A 501 -24.03 14.99 -13.82
N GLU A 502 -23.53 15.26 -12.62
CA GLU A 502 -22.09 15.36 -12.38
C GLU A 502 -21.41 13.99 -12.43
N LEU A 503 -22.08 12.93 -11.95
CA LEU A 503 -21.63 11.54 -12.13
C LEU A 503 -21.55 11.13 -13.60
N ASP A 504 -22.50 11.57 -14.44
CA ASP A 504 -22.45 11.30 -15.89
C ASP A 504 -21.26 12.01 -16.56
N ARG A 505 -20.97 13.26 -16.15
CA ARG A 505 -19.76 13.99 -16.61
C ARG A 505 -18.47 13.30 -16.17
N LEU A 506 -18.43 12.80 -14.94
CA LEU A 506 -17.32 11.97 -14.44
C LEU A 506 -17.11 10.75 -15.35
N GLY A 507 -18.19 10.04 -15.69
CA GLY A 507 -18.15 8.90 -16.61
C GLY A 507 -17.69 9.29 -18.03
N ALA A 508 -18.11 10.47 -18.52
CA ALA A 508 -17.64 11.00 -19.80
C ALA A 508 -16.14 11.34 -19.78
N ALA A 509 -15.61 11.86 -18.67
CA ALA A 509 -14.20 12.14 -18.50
C ALA A 509 -13.34 10.86 -18.49
N VAL A 510 -13.84 9.77 -17.88
CA VAL A 510 -13.20 8.44 -17.99
C VAL A 510 -13.16 7.96 -19.44
N ARG A 511 -14.28 8.04 -20.17
CA ARG A 511 -14.34 7.66 -21.60
C ARG A 511 -13.41 8.48 -22.49
N ALA A 512 -13.16 9.73 -22.11
CA ALA A 512 -12.26 10.64 -22.82
C ALA A 512 -10.79 10.52 -22.38
N GLU A 513 -10.47 9.60 -21.45
CA GLU A 513 -9.14 9.42 -20.85
C GLU A 513 -8.55 10.73 -20.25
N ASN A 514 -9.41 11.65 -19.83
CA ASN A 514 -8.99 12.97 -19.34
C ASN A 514 -8.86 12.98 -17.82
N ARG A 515 -7.64 12.74 -17.33
CA ARG A 515 -7.33 12.66 -15.89
C ARG A 515 -7.55 13.96 -15.12
N ASP A 516 -7.28 15.11 -15.73
CA ASP A 516 -7.45 16.40 -15.06
C ASP A 516 -8.94 16.76 -14.93
N ALA A 517 -9.73 16.48 -15.98
CA ALA A 517 -11.18 16.58 -15.89
C ALA A 517 -11.75 15.62 -14.84
N LEU A 518 -11.23 14.38 -14.77
CA LEU A 518 -11.65 13.40 -13.77
C LEU A 518 -11.45 13.91 -12.34
N ARG A 519 -10.26 14.44 -12.01
CA ARG A 519 -10.00 15.06 -10.69
C ARG A 519 -10.94 16.22 -10.39
N SER A 520 -11.17 17.08 -11.38
CA SER A 520 -12.07 18.23 -11.26
C SER A 520 -13.51 17.80 -10.93
N HIS A 521 -14.03 16.80 -11.63
CA HIS A 521 -15.38 16.28 -11.40
C HIS A 521 -15.52 15.56 -10.04
N ILE A 522 -14.48 14.82 -9.60
CA ILE A 522 -14.45 14.23 -8.23
C ILE A 522 -14.52 15.34 -7.18
N SER A 523 -13.72 16.40 -7.33
CA SER A 523 -13.73 17.53 -6.41
C SER A 523 -15.08 18.23 -6.36
N GLN A 524 -15.71 18.46 -7.52
CA GLN A 524 -17.03 19.09 -7.62
C GLN A 524 -18.13 18.24 -6.95
N LEU A 525 -18.12 16.92 -7.16
CA LEU A 525 -19.04 16.00 -6.45
C LEU A 525 -18.88 16.09 -4.93
N GLY A 526 -17.63 16.15 -4.45
CA GLY A 526 -17.33 16.29 -3.02
C GLY A 526 -17.87 17.59 -2.43
N GLU A 527 -17.71 18.71 -3.15
CA GLU A 527 -18.26 20.01 -2.74
C GLU A 527 -19.80 19.99 -2.72
N MET A 528 -20.44 19.47 -3.76
CA MET A 528 -21.91 19.37 -3.83
C MET A 528 -22.50 18.56 -2.67
N ILE A 529 -21.87 17.46 -2.29
CA ILE A 529 -22.32 16.62 -1.16
C ILE A 529 -22.16 17.37 0.17
N ARG A 530 -21.01 18.07 0.38
CA ARG A 530 -20.75 18.82 1.62
C ARG A 530 -21.68 20.01 1.82
N GLU A 531 -21.96 20.74 0.74
CA GLU A 531 -22.74 21.97 0.79
C GLU A 531 -24.26 21.73 0.74
N THR A 532 -24.70 20.46 0.67
CA THR A 532 -26.13 20.14 0.61
C THR A 532 -26.82 20.55 1.92
N PRO A 533 -27.70 21.57 1.95
CA PRO A 533 -28.25 22.11 3.18
C PRO A 533 -29.26 21.15 3.84
N VAL A 534 -29.11 20.78 5.11
CA VAL A 534 -29.98 19.76 5.74
C VAL A 534 -31.27 20.29 6.37
N ASP A 535 -31.47 21.61 6.38
CA ASP A 535 -32.51 22.33 7.16
C ASP A 535 -33.98 22.05 6.76
N GLY A 536 -34.20 21.23 5.72
CA GLY A 536 -35.54 20.86 5.21
C GLY A 536 -35.82 19.36 5.20
N LEU A 537 -34.92 18.54 5.74
CA LEU A 537 -35.10 17.09 5.87
C LEU A 537 -35.71 16.77 7.24
N ASP A 538 -36.59 15.77 7.31
CA ASP A 538 -37.02 15.20 8.57
C ASP A 538 -35.84 14.51 9.30
N ASP A 539 -36.02 14.15 10.57
CA ASP A 539 -34.91 13.63 11.38
C ASP A 539 -34.38 12.28 10.88
N GLU A 540 -35.22 11.45 10.25
CA GLU A 540 -34.83 10.15 9.68
C GLU A 540 -34.05 10.35 8.36
N GLU A 541 -34.57 11.17 7.45
CA GLU A 541 -33.91 11.57 6.20
C GLU A 541 -32.59 12.30 6.47
N ARG A 542 -32.52 13.14 7.51
CA ARG A 542 -31.30 13.82 7.92
C ARG A 542 -30.24 12.83 8.43
N GLY A 543 -30.65 11.86 9.25
CA GLY A 543 -29.78 10.79 9.71
C GLY A 543 -29.22 9.96 8.56
N LEU A 544 -30.09 9.50 7.66
CA LEU A 544 -29.71 8.74 6.47
C LEU A 544 -28.79 9.56 5.54
N TRP A 545 -29.12 10.83 5.29
CA TRP A 545 -28.29 11.70 4.48
C TRP A 545 -26.89 11.88 5.08
N SER A 546 -26.78 12.11 6.40
CA SER A 546 -25.49 12.24 7.08
C SER A 546 -24.62 10.99 6.88
N GLU A 547 -25.20 9.80 7.07
CA GLU A 547 -24.53 8.51 6.89
C GLU A 547 -24.04 8.31 5.45
N PHE A 548 -24.91 8.53 4.46
CA PHE A 548 -24.55 8.32 3.05
C PHE A 548 -23.66 9.43 2.48
N ALA A 549 -23.80 10.67 2.93
CA ALA A 549 -22.89 11.76 2.58
C ALA A 549 -21.46 11.45 3.05
N GLY A 550 -21.27 11.02 4.31
CA GLY A 550 -19.95 10.64 4.83
C GLY A 550 -19.34 9.45 4.08
N ARG A 551 -20.15 8.45 3.73
CA ARG A 551 -19.74 7.33 2.87
C ARG A 551 -19.28 7.78 1.48
N LEU A 552 -20.05 8.63 0.82
CA LEU A 552 -19.74 9.15 -0.50
C LEU A 552 -18.47 10.00 -0.51
N GLN A 553 -18.25 10.82 0.53
CA GLN A 553 -16.99 11.57 0.69
C GLN A 553 -15.79 10.62 0.78
N ALA A 554 -15.91 9.54 1.54
CA ALA A 554 -14.86 8.54 1.62
C ALA A 554 -14.62 7.83 0.27
N ASP A 555 -15.69 7.47 -0.43
CA ASP A 555 -15.63 6.85 -1.75
C ASP A 555 -14.97 7.79 -2.78
N LEU A 556 -15.26 9.09 -2.76
CA LEU A 556 -14.62 10.11 -3.61
C LEU A 556 -13.12 10.26 -3.31
N ALA A 557 -12.72 10.25 -2.05
CA ALA A 557 -11.31 10.32 -1.67
C ALA A 557 -10.53 9.04 -2.06
N VAL A 558 -11.17 7.87 -2.03
CA VAL A 558 -10.58 6.63 -2.58
C VAL A 558 -10.49 6.72 -4.10
N ALA A 559 -11.54 7.20 -4.77
CA ALA A 559 -11.57 7.38 -6.21
C ALA A 559 -10.48 8.33 -6.71
N GLU A 560 -10.20 9.43 -6.00
CA GLU A 560 -9.13 10.37 -6.34
C GLU A 560 -7.75 9.68 -6.40
N ARG A 561 -7.46 8.76 -5.46
CA ARG A 561 -6.22 7.99 -5.45
C ARG A 561 -6.11 7.04 -6.64
N GLN A 562 -7.23 6.55 -7.16
CA GLN A 562 -7.27 5.63 -8.29
C GLN A 562 -7.11 6.34 -9.65
N VAL A 563 -7.32 7.65 -9.75
CA VAL A 563 -7.21 8.42 -11.01
C VAL A 563 -5.88 8.20 -11.75
N GLY A 564 -4.78 8.05 -11.00
CA GLY A 564 -3.45 7.86 -11.58
C GLY A 564 -3.16 6.44 -12.08
N GLN A 565 -3.78 5.43 -11.46
CA GLN A 565 -3.48 4.00 -11.71
C GLN A 565 -4.57 3.32 -12.55
N ALA A 566 -5.84 3.56 -12.21
CA ALA A 566 -7.01 2.89 -12.78
C ALA A 566 -8.23 3.86 -12.80
N PRO A 567 -8.34 4.76 -13.79
CA PRO A 567 -9.39 5.78 -13.84
C PRO A 567 -10.82 5.21 -13.93
N GLU A 568 -10.99 4.05 -14.55
CA GLU A 568 -12.25 3.29 -14.58
C GLU A 568 -12.70 2.85 -13.17
N ASN A 569 -11.75 2.49 -12.29
CA ASN A 569 -12.06 2.13 -10.92
C ASN A 569 -12.56 3.34 -10.11
N ALA A 570 -12.03 4.54 -10.39
CA ALA A 570 -12.49 5.76 -9.74
C ALA A 570 -13.99 6.00 -9.99
N TRP A 571 -14.44 5.88 -11.24
CA TRP A 571 -15.87 6.02 -11.57
C TRP A 571 -16.72 4.91 -10.94
N ARG A 572 -16.25 3.66 -10.96
CA ARG A 572 -16.96 2.51 -10.37
C ARG A 572 -17.20 2.65 -8.87
N ILE A 573 -16.22 3.15 -8.14
CA ILE A 573 -16.34 3.39 -6.69
C ILE A 573 -17.45 4.41 -6.43
N VAL A 574 -17.43 5.53 -7.16
CA VAL A 574 -18.38 6.63 -6.97
C VAL A 574 -19.80 6.22 -7.43
N SER A 575 -19.93 5.53 -8.56
CA SER A 575 -21.24 5.13 -9.08
C SER A 575 -21.94 4.13 -8.18
N ARG A 576 -21.22 3.14 -7.62
CA ARG A 576 -21.77 2.19 -6.64
C ARG A 576 -22.15 2.85 -5.33
N GLY A 577 -21.34 3.78 -4.83
CA GLY A 577 -21.68 4.55 -3.63
C GLY A 577 -22.98 5.35 -3.82
N ILE A 578 -23.16 5.95 -5.01
CA ILE A 578 -24.36 6.71 -5.37
C ILE A 578 -25.57 5.78 -5.52
N GLU A 579 -25.41 4.59 -6.08
CA GLU A 579 -26.47 3.58 -6.16
C GLU A 579 -26.92 3.09 -4.76
N ASP A 580 -25.97 2.75 -3.89
CA ASP A 580 -26.23 2.33 -2.50
C ASP A 580 -26.98 3.43 -1.72
N ALA A 581 -26.56 4.69 -1.89
CA ALA A 581 -27.24 5.84 -1.31
C ALA A 581 -28.65 6.01 -1.88
N ALA A 582 -28.85 5.87 -3.20
CA ALA A 582 -30.17 6.00 -3.81
C ALA A 582 -31.16 4.96 -3.27
N LEU A 583 -30.70 3.72 -3.13
CA LEU A 583 -31.51 2.59 -2.66
C LEU A 583 -32.06 2.81 -1.25
N HIS A 584 -31.22 3.28 -0.32
CA HIS A 584 -31.61 3.47 1.08
C HIS A 584 -32.26 4.83 1.35
N LEU A 585 -32.01 5.84 0.51
CA LEU A 585 -32.68 7.14 0.59
C LEU A 585 -34.04 7.14 -0.12
N GLY A 586 -34.38 6.12 -0.91
CA GLY A 586 -35.61 6.06 -1.69
C GLY A 586 -35.59 6.99 -2.90
N LEU A 587 -34.39 7.24 -3.44
CA LEU A 587 -34.17 8.10 -4.60
C LEU A 587 -34.16 7.27 -5.89
N SER A 588 -34.62 7.88 -6.98
CA SER A 588 -34.52 7.24 -8.29
C SER A 588 -33.07 7.24 -8.76
N TYR A 589 -32.57 6.08 -9.14
CA TYR A 589 -31.29 5.91 -9.80
C TYR A 589 -31.49 4.99 -11.01
N GLN A 590 -30.94 5.40 -12.14
CA GLN A 590 -30.85 4.56 -13.33
C GLN A 590 -29.38 4.21 -13.50
N PRO A 591 -29.01 2.90 -13.54
CA PRO A 591 -27.63 2.49 -13.71
C PRO A 591 -27.02 3.16 -14.94
N LEU A 592 -25.99 3.97 -14.72
CA LEU A 592 -25.24 4.58 -15.81
C LEU A 592 -24.41 3.49 -16.50
N ALA A 593 -24.38 3.50 -17.84
CA ALA A 593 -23.59 2.53 -18.59
C ALA A 593 -22.10 2.66 -18.23
N ALA A 594 -21.51 1.58 -17.72
CA ALA A 594 -20.10 1.54 -17.38
C ALA A 594 -19.22 1.91 -18.59
N PRO A 595 -18.14 2.70 -18.40
CA PRO A 595 -17.39 3.27 -19.52
C PRO A 595 -16.55 2.28 -20.35
N ALA A 596 -16.66 0.96 -20.15
CA ALA A 596 -15.84 -0.03 -20.87
C ALA A 596 -16.48 -1.42 -21.08
N THR A 597 -17.79 -1.54 -21.35
CA THR A 597 -18.31 -2.85 -21.79
C THR A 597 -17.98 -3.08 -23.27
N ASP A 598 -17.04 -3.97 -23.57
CA ASP A 598 -16.87 -4.51 -24.92
C ASP A 598 -18.00 -5.53 -25.17
N PRO A 599 -18.97 -5.25 -26.07
CA PRO A 599 -20.06 -6.18 -26.36
C PRO A 599 -19.58 -7.55 -26.82
N ALA A 600 -18.43 -7.62 -27.51
CA ALA A 600 -17.84 -8.87 -27.98
C ALA A 600 -17.26 -9.71 -26.84
N MET A 601 -16.66 -9.06 -25.84
CA MET A 601 -16.13 -9.71 -24.64
C MET A 601 -17.25 -10.25 -23.75
N ALA A 602 -18.32 -9.47 -23.57
CA ALA A 602 -19.50 -9.92 -22.81
C ALA A 602 -20.16 -11.16 -23.45
N GLU A 603 -20.25 -11.21 -24.78
CA GLU A 603 -20.77 -12.38 -25.50
C GLU A 603 -19.85 -13.60 -25.34
N ALA A 604 -18.53 -13.39 -25.31
CA ALA A 604 -17.55 -14.46 -25.10
C ALA A 604 -17.53 -15.02 -23.66
N LEU A 605 -17.80 -14.19 -22.65
CA LEU A 605 -17.80 -14.59 -21.23
C LEU A 605 -19.11 -15.25 -20.77
N ARG A 606 -20.23 -15.00 -21.45
CA ARG A 606 -21.54 -15.60 -21.12
C ARG A 606 -21.55 -17.14 -21.03
N PRO A 607 -21.01 -17.90 -22.01
CA PRO A 607 -20.95 -19.36 -21.89
C PRO A 607 -20.05 -19.81 -20.73
N VAL A 608 -18.94 -19.09 -20.49
CA VAL A 608 -17.98 -19.40 -19.42
C VAL A 608 -18.60 -19.21 -18.03
N ALA A 609 -19.29 -18.07 -17.81
CA ALA A 609 -19.97 -17.80 -16.54
C ALA A 609 -21.05 -18.84 -16.22
N ARG A 610 -21.77 -19.33 -17.24
CA ARG A 610 -22.76 -20.42 -17.08
C ARG A 610 -22.11 -21.75 -16.77
N ALA A 611 -21.00 -22.09 -17.42
CA ALA A 611 -20.27 -23.33 -17.18
C ALA A 611 -19.51 -23.34 -15.84
N TYR A 612 -19.25 -22.16 -15.26
CA TYR A 612 -18.62 -22.02 -13.95
C TYR A 612 -19.53 -22.44 -12.78
N GLN A 613 -20.84 -22.16 -12.87
CA GLN A 613 -21.77 -22.42 -11.75
C GLN A 613 -21.85 -23.90 -11.33
N PRO A 614 -21.95 -24.88 -12.25
CA PRO A 614 -21.93 -26.30 -11.89
C PRO A 614 -20.64 -26.74 -11.19
N LEU A 615 -19.51 -26.11 -11.52
CA LEU A 615 -18.23 -26.38 -10.86
C LEU A 615 -18.23 -25.89 -9.41
N ALA A 616 -18.65 -24.64 -9.18
CA ALA A 616 -18.78 -24.07 -7.83
C ALA A 616 -19.75 -24.90 -6.97
N ALA A 617 -20.89 -25.29 -7.52
CA ALA A 617 -21.90 -26.10 -6.83
C ALA A 617 -21.37 -27.51 -6.48
N ALA A 618 -20.61 -28.15 -7.37
CA ALA A 618 -20.05 -29.47 -7.10
C ALA A 618 -18.95 -29.43 -6.01
N LEU A 619 -18.13 -28.37 -5.98
CA LEU A 619 -17.15 -28.14 -4.92
C LEU A 619 -17.81 -27.84 -3.57
N ALA A 620 -18.94 -27.14 -3.57
CA ALA A 620 -19.72 -26.89 -2.36
C ALA A 620 -20.42 -28.15 -1.82
N ALA A 621 -20.75 -29.10 -2.69
CA ALA A 621 -21.37 -30.38 -2.31
C ALA A 621 -20.35 -31.51 -1.98
N ASP A 622 -19.06 -31.16 -1.79
CA ASP A 622 -17.97 -32.10 -1.54
C ASP A 622 -17.83 -33.24 -2.58
N ASP A 623 -18.30 -33.04 -3.82
CA ASP A 623 -18.31 -34.07 -4.88
C ASP A 623 -17.19 -33.83 -5.90
N ASP A 624 -16.00 -34.37 -5.61
CA ASP A 624 -14.80 -34.20 -6.45
C ASP A 624 -14.98 -34.74 -7.88
N ALA A 625 -15.73 -35.84 -8.04
CA ALA A 625 -15.94 -36.46 -9.35
C ALA A 625 -16.82 -35.57 -10.24
N LYS A 626 -17.89 -35.00 -9.70
CA LYS A 626 -18.70 -34.00 -10.42
C LYS A 626 -17.94 -32.71 -10.63
N ALA A 627 -17.15 -32.26 -9.66
CA ALA A 627 -16.34 -31.05 -9.80
C ALA A 627 -15.32 -31.19 -10.93
N LYS A 628 -14.67 -32.36 -11.06
CA LYS A 628 -13.79 -32.66 -12.19
C LYS A 628 -14.51 -32.59 -13.53
N ALA A 629 -15.64 -33.27 -13.67
CA ALA A 629 -16.42 -33.26 -14.91
C ALA A 629 -16.94 -31.85 -15.28
N ALA A 630 -17.31 -31.04 -14.29
CA ALA A 630 -17.71 -29.66 -14.48
C ALA A 630 -16.52 -28.76 -14.89
N ALA A 631 -15.33 -28.99 -14.32
CA ALA A 631 -14.10 -28.29 -14.72
C ALA A 631 -13.68 -28.62 -16.16
N ASP A 632 -13.79 -29.88 -16.58
CA ASP A 632 -13.56 -30.29 -17.98
C ASP A 632 -14.55 -29.58 -18.93
N SER A 633 -15.83 -29.54 -18.55
CA SER A 633 -16.88 -28.85 -19.32
C SER A 633 -16.64 -27.34 -19.41
N LEU A 634 -16.17 -26.72 -18.31
CA LEU A 634 -15.80 -25.32 -18.29
C LEU A 634 -14.61 -25.05 -19.22
N LEU A 635 -13.57 -25.89 -19.19
CA LEU A 635 -12.40 -25.74 -20.04
C LEU A 635 -12.76 -25.75 -21.54
N GLU A 636 -13.67 -26.64 -21.95
CA GLU A 636 -14.18 -26.71 -23.32
C GLU A 636 -15.01 -25.48 -23.72
N SER A 637 -15.65 -24.82 -22.76
CA SER A 637 -16.48 -23.65 -23.00
C SER A 637 -15.71 -22.34 -23.20
N ILE A 638 -14.40 -22.30 -22.94
CA ILE A 638 -13.56 -21.09 -22.99
C ILE A 638 -13.12 -20.79 -24.44
N PRO A 639 -13.67 -19.75 -25.10
CA PRO A 639 -13.31 -19.42 -26.47
C PRO A 639 -11.87 -18.88 -26.60
N ASN A 640 -11.30 -18.98 -27.80
CA ASN A 640 -9.89 -18.63 -28.09
C ASN A 640 -9.56 -17.15 -27.95
N ASN A 641 -10.55 -16.27 -27.94
CA ASN A 641 -10.41 -14.83 -27.78
C ASN A 641 -10.33 -14.37 -26.30
N LEU A 642 -10.47 -15.28 -25.34
CA LEU A 642 -10.23 -14.99 -23.92
C LEU A 642 -8.75 -15.19 -23.55
N PRO A 643 -8.26 -14.53 -22.49
CA PRO A 643 -6.86 -14.64 -22.04
C PRO A 643 -6.44 -16.07 -21.77
N ALA A 644 -5.21 -16.42 -22.15
CA ALA A 644 -4.65 -17.77 -21.96
C ALA A 644 -4.64 -18.21 -20.49
N ALA A 645 -4.42 -17.26 -19.56
CA ALA A 645 -4.42 -17.52 -18.12
C ALA A 645 -5.74 -18.15 -17.62
N LEU A 646 -6.89 -17.77 -18.20
CA LEU A 646 -8.18 -18.36 -17.82
C LEU A 646 -8.26 -19.85 -18.21
N ARG A 647 -7.76 -20.19 -19.40
CA ARG A 647 -7.70 -21.56 -19.90
C ARG A 647 -6.71 -22.40 -19.09
N GLU A 648 -5.57 -21.83 -18.73
CA GLU A 648 -4.57 -22.49 -17.88
C GLU A 648 -5.13 -22.77 -16.47
N ALA A 649 -5.84 -21.81 -15.86
CA ALA A 649 -6.45 -22.00 -14.54
C ALA A 649 -7.61 -23.03 -14.57
N ALA A 650 -8.44 -23.02 -15.62
CA ALA A 650 -9.47 -24.04 -15.81
C ALA A 650 -8.86 -25.43 -16.00
N GLY A 651 -7.77 -25.53 -16.78
CA GLY A 651 -7.01 -26.76 -16.98
C GLY A 651 -6.41 -27.29 -15.67
N ALA A 652 -5.78 -26.42 -14.87
CA ALA A 652 -5.25 -26.79 -13.56
C ALA A 652 -6.34 -27.31 -12.63
N THR A 653 -7.53 -26.68 -12.66
CA THR A 653 -8.70 -27.11 -11.88
C THR A 653 -9.22 -28.47 -12.33
N ALA A 654 -9.18 -28.79 -13.63
CA ALA A 654 -9.58 -30.09 -14.16
C ALA A 654 -8.58 -31.21 -13.80
N THR A 655 -7.28 -30.90 -13.85
CA THR A 655 -6.20 -31.87 -13.60
C THR A 655 -5.85 -32.06 -12.13
N ALA A 656 -6.36 -31.22 -11.22
CA ALA A 656 -6.08 -31.31 -9.79
C ALA A 656 -6.47 -32.67 -9.19
N ASP A 657 -5.63 -33.16 -8.27
CA ASP A 657 -5.77 -34.46 -7.63
C ASP A 657 -6.47 -34.32 -6.27
N GLY A 658 -7.77 -34.62 -6.24
CA GLY A 658 -8.59 -34.53 -5.03
C GLY A 658 -9.17 -33.14 -4.76
N ILE A 659 -10.10 -33.09 -3.81
CA ILE A 659 -11.00 -31.95 -3.65
C ILE A 659 -10.31 -30.69 -3.13
N ASP A 660 -9.34 -30.83 -2.21
CA ASP A 660 -8.65 -29.69 -1.61
C ASP A 660 -7.72 -29.00 -2.62
N ASP A 661 -6.98 -29.77 -3.41
CA ASP A 661 -6.15 -29.24 -4.49
C ASP A 661 -7.02 -28.61 -5.59
N ARG A 662 -8.20 -29.19 -5.86
CA ARG A 662 -9.17 -28.62 -6.80
C ARG A 662 -9.74 -27.30 -6.30
N ARG A 663 -10.02 -27.16 -5.00
CA ARG A 663 -10.44 -25.90 -4.37
C ARG A 663 -9.37 -24.81 -4.46
N ALA A 664 -8.10 -25.18 -4.25
CA ALA A 664 -6.97 -24.26 -4.42
C ALA A 664 -6.82 -23.79 -5.88
N ALA A 665 -6.94 -24.71 -6.85
CA ALA A 665 -6.92 -24.35 -8.28
C ALA A 665 -8.14 -23.50 -8.69
N PHE A 666 -9.33 -23.83 -8.14
CA PHE A 666 -10.57 -23.10 -8.37
C PHE A 666 -10.50 -21.65 -7.88
N HIS A 667 -9.81 -21.37 -6.77
CA HIS A 667 -9.59 -20.00 -6.30
C HIS A 667 -8.89 -19.13 -7.36
N ASN A 668 -7.81 -19.62 -7.97
CA ASN A 668 -7.11 -18.87 -9.02
C ASN A 668 -7.99 -18.65 -10.26
N LEU A 669 -8.73 -19.68 -10.67
CA LEU A 669 -9.72 -19.57 -11.76
C LEU A 669 -10.79 -18.51 -11.46
N SER A 670 -11.28 -18.51 -10.22
CA SER A 670 -12.30 -17.59 -9.74
C SER A 670 -11.82 -16.14 -9.79
N ASP A 671 -10.62 -15.86 -9.27
CA ASP A 671 -10.04 -14.52 -9.26
C ASP A 671 -9.86 -13.96 -10.68
N ILE A 672 -9.35 -14.79 -11.60
CA ILE A 672 -9.17 -14.41 -13.01
C ILE A 672 -10.52 -14.09 -13.66
N LEU A 673 -11.54 -14.92 -13.44
CA LEU A 673 -12.86 -14.73 -14.05
C LEU A 673 -13.57 -13.50 -13.47
N ILE A 674 -13.49 -13.28 -12.15
CA ILE A 674 -14.00 -12.08 -11.49
C ILE A 674 -13.33 -10.83 -12.05
N GLY A 675 -12.01 -10.84 -12.20
CA GLY A 675 -11.24 -9.77 -12.82
C GLY A 675 -11.73 -9.46 -14.23
N LEU A 676 -11.83 -10.48 -15.10
CA LEU A 676 -12.26 -10.30 -16.49
C LEU A 676 -13.69 -9.76 -16.62
N ILE A 677 -14.60 -10.21 -15.76
CA ILE A 677 -15.97 -9.69 -15.75
C ILE A 677 -15.98 -8.23 -15.27
N ARG A 678 -15.23 -7.92 -14.21
CA ARG A 678 -15.08 -6.55 -13.69
C ARG A 678 -14.50 -5.60 -14.73
N ASP A 679 -13.55 -6.07 -15.53
CA ASP A 679 -12.82 -5.22 -16.46
C ASP A 679 -13.58 -4.98 -17.78
N HIS A 680 -14.43 -5.92 -18.20
CA HIS A 680 -14.93 -5.91 -19.59
C HIS A 680 -16.41 -6.26 -19.82
N ALA A 681 -17.13 -6.85 -18.86
CA ALA A 681 -18.46 -7.42 -19.11
C ALA A 681 -19.49 -7.18 -18.00
N LEU A 682 -19.27 -6.16 -17.16
CA LEU A 682 -20.20 -5.69 -16.14
C LEU A 682 -21.62 -5.51 -16.71
N ASP A 683 -22.63 -5.95 -15.94
CA ASP A 683 -24.07 -5.77 -16.21
C ASP A 683 -24.66 -6.42 -17.48
N ARG A 684 -23.94 -7.35 -18.14
CA ARG A 684 -24.42 -8.04 -19.36
C ARG A 684 -24.53 -9.57 -19.27
N LEU A 685 -24.23 -10.11 -18.09
CA LEU A 685 -24.09 -11.54 -17.86
C LEU A 685 -25.22 -12.15 -17.00
N GLY A 686 -26.24 -11.37 -16.63
CA GLY A 686 -27.36 -11.79 -15.79
C GLY A 686 -27.17 -11.42 -14.32
N ASN A 687 -27.71 -12.19 -13.39
CA ASN A 687 -27.43 -11.99 -11.96
C ASN A 687 -26.09 -12.64 -11.61
N LEU A 688 -25.09 -11.85 -11.22
CA LEU A 688 -23.80 -12.34 -10.74
C LEU A 688 -23.37 -11.56 -9.50
N TYR A 689 -23.07 -12.30 -8.44
CA TYR A 689 -22.63 -11.81 -7.14
C TYR A 689 -21.21 -12.30 -6.87
N VAL A 690 -20.39 -11.46 -6.24
CA VAL A 690 -19.12 -11.90 -5.65
C VAL A 690 -19.36 -12.15 -4.19
N VAL A 691 -18.97 -13.33 -3.75
CA VAL A 691 -19.04 -13.75 -2.36
C VAL A 691 -17.62 -13.94 -1.85
N HIS A 692 -17.34 -13.43 -0.66
CA HIS A 692 -16.05 -13.53 -0.01
C HIS A 692 -16.09 -14.47 1.19
N CYS A 693 -15.10 -15.35 1.30
CA CYS A 693 -14.85 -16.14 2.50
C CYS A 693 -13.55 -15.67 3.16
N PRO A 694 -13.59 -15.02 4.34
CA PRO A 694 -12.39 -14.49 5.00
C PRO A 694 -11.49 -15.57 5.60
N MET A 695 -12.01 -16.79 5.81
CA MET A 695 -11.27 -17.89 6.44
C MET A 695 -10.57 -18.81 5.43
N ALA A 696 -10.84 -18.65 4.13
CA ALA A 696 -10.25 -19.48 3.10
C ALA A 696 -8.70 -19.40 3.14
N PHE A 697 -8.05 -20.54 2.87
CA PHE A 697 -6.60 -20.67 2.76
C PHE A 697 -5.80 -20.06 3.93
N GLN A 698 -6.12 -20.47 5.16
CA GLN A 698 -5.46 -20.01 6.40
C GLN A 698 -5.65 -18.52 6.70
N GLY A 699 -6.81 -17.96 6.33
CA GLY A 699 -7.14 -16.55 6.61
C GLY A 699 -6.62 -15.56 5.58
N ASN A 700 -6.13 -16.04 4.43
CA ASN A 700 -5.81 -15.18 3.29
C ASN A 700 -7.06 -14.64 2.60
N GLY A 701 -8.20 -15.32 2.77
CA GLY A 701 -9.46 -14.98 2.15
C GLY A 701 -9.54 -15.41 0.68
N ALA A 702 -10.76 -15.62 0.17
CA ALA A 702 -10.98 -15.96 -1.24
C ALA A 702 -12.35 -15.52 -1.72
N ASP A 703 -12.43 -15.12 -3.00
CA ASP A 703 -13.65 -14.66 -3.65
C ASP A 703 -14.17 -15.68 -4.68
N TRP A 704 -15.49 -15.86 -4.74
CA TRP A 704 -16.13 -16.62 -5.82
C TRP A 704 -17.37 -15.97 -6.42
N LEU A 705 -17.71 -16.41 -7.62
CA LEU A 705 -18.91 -15.96 -8.35
C LEU A 705 -20.10 -16.84 -7.99
N SER A 706 -21.23 -16.21 -7.70
CA SER A 706 -22.53 -16.86 -7.49
C SER A 706 -23.58 -16.25 -8.41
N ASP A 707 -24.51 -17.05 -8.90
CA ASP A 707 -25.69 -16.59 -9.65
C ASP A 707 -26.86 -16.18 -8.74
N SER A 708 -26.74 -16.40 -7.44
CA SER A 708 -27.72 -16.05 -6.43
C SER A 708 -27.08 -15.29 -5.25
N ALA A 709 -27.90 -14.53 -4.53
CA ALA A 709 -27.48 -13.86 -3.30
C ALA A 709 -27.35 -14.83 -2.10
N GLU A 710 -27.74 -16.10 -2.26
CA GLU A 710 -27.58 -17.12 -1.24
C GLU A 710 -26.12 -17.61 -1.20
N VAL A 711 -25.53 -17.66 -0.01
CA VAL A 711 -24.13 -18.06 0.18
C VAL A 711 -24.06 -19.58 0.18
N VAL A 712 -23.35 -20.11 -0.81
CA VAL A 712 -23.01 -21.53 -0.95
C VAL A 712 -21.50 -21.64 -1.18
N ASN A 713 -20.75 -22.02 -0.14
CA ASN A 713 -19.30 -21.89 -0.07
C ASN A 713 -18.56 -23.07 -0.74
N PRO A 714 -17.86 -22.86 -1.87
CA PRO A 714 -17.16 -23.93 -2.59
C PRO A 714 -15.82 -24.35 -1.92
N TYR A 715 -15.26 -23.52 -1.03
CA TYR A 715 -13.94 -23.76 -0.41
C TYR A 715 -14.00 -24.66 0.83
N PHE A 716 -15.13 -24.67 1.55
CA PHE A 716 -15.30 -25.45 2.76
C PHE A 716 -16.39 -26.52 2.67
N GLY A 717 -17.16 -26.54 1.58
CA GLY A 717 -18.18 -27.56 1.35
C GLY A 717 -19.25 -27.60 2.45
N ASP A 718 -19.67 -28.80 2.82
CA ASP A 718 -20.70 -29.04 3.84
C ASP A 718 -20.28 -28.52 5.22
N ALA A 719 -18.98 -28.41 5.51
CA ALA A 719 -18.48 -27.99 6.80
C ALA A 719 -18.85 -26.54 7.14
N MET A 720 -18.95 -25.66 6.13
CA MET A 720 -19.27 -24.24 6.30
C MET A 720 -20.05 -23.69 5.09
N LEU A 721 -21.09 -24.42 4.66
CA LEU A 721 -21.79 -24.16 3.40
C LEU A 721 -22.34 -22.73 3.28
N HIS A 722 -22.84 -22.15 4.36
CA HIS A 722 -23.41 -20.79 4.38
C HIS A 722 -22.45 -19.72 4.92
N CYS A 723 -21.18 -20.05 5.07
CA CYS A 723 -20.18 -19.11 5.57
C CYS A 723 -19.61 -18.25 4.44
N GLY A 724 -19.72 -16.94 4.59
CA GLY A 724 -19.24 -15.95 3.62
C GLY A 724 -20.16 -14.74 3.61
N SER A 725 -19.76 -13.71 2.87
CA SER A 725 -20.59 -12.52 2.68
C SER A 725 -20.54 -12.09 1.22
N VAL A 726 -21.70 -11.75 0.65
CA VAL A 726 -21.76 -11.09 -0.65
C VAL A 726 -21.05 -9.74 -0.51
N THR A 727 -19.92 -9.58 -1.21
CA THR A 727 -19.11 -8.35 -1.18
C THR A 727 -19.38 -7.45 -2.37
N ASP A 728 -19.90 -8.01 -3.46
CA ASP A 728 -20.13 -7.27 -4.69
C ASP A 728 -21.29 -7.84 -5.50
N THR A 729 -21.94 -7.01 -6.30
CA THR A 729 -22.85 -7.44 -7.38
C THR A 729 -22.25 -6.97 -8.70
N LEU A 730 -21.86 -7.90 -9.57
CA LEU A 730 -21.18 -7.60 -10.83
C LEU A 730 -22.15 -7.37 -11.99
N SER A 731 -23.35 -7.94 -11.88
CA SER A 731 -24.37 -7.83 -12.92
C SER A 731 -25.73 -8.13 -12.28
N ARG A 732 -26.75 -7.35 -12.62
CA ARG A 732 -28.17 -7.64 -12.31
C ARG A 732 -28.96 -7.74 -13.60
N GLU A 733 -29.82 -8.73 -13.71
CA GLU A 733 -30.77 -8.82 -14.81
C GLU A 733 -31.83 -7.73 -14.61
N THR A 734 -31.80 -6.67 -15.43
CA THR A 734 -32.90 -5.71 -15.48
C THR A 734 -34.10 -6.40 -16.10
N GLY A 735 -34.98 -6.93 -15.26
CA GLY A 735 -36.29 -7.38 -15.70
C GLY A 735 -37.02 -6.21 -16.34
N ASP A 736 -37.53 -6.42 -17.56
CA ASP A 736 -38.60 -5.61 -18.11
C ASP A 736 -39.76 -5.67 -17.09
N ARG A 737 -39.95 -4.58 -16.34
CA ARG A 737 -41.10 -4.37 -15.44
C ARG A 737 -41.76 -3.06 -15.81
#